data_AF-A0A8H7PS39-F1
#
_entry.id   AF-A0A8H7PS39-F1
#
_cell.length_a   1.000
_cell.length_b   1.000
_cell.length_c   1.000
_cell.angle_alpha   90.00
_cell.angle_beta   90.00
_cell.angle_gamma   90.00
#
_symmetry.space_group_name_H-M   'P 1'
#
loop_
_entity.id
_entity.type
_entity.pdbx_description
1 polymer ?
#
loop_
_entity_poly.entity_id
_entity_poly.type
_entity_poly.pdbx_seq_one_letter_code
_entity_poly.pdbx_strand_id
1 'polypeptide(L)'
;MQQEVSEGPFLLQEMLISEESTQEGYLSDPPVEPEESITLLPPATFGPNELPLTYDNIMLHGTRLGNVDFLRAFDFSSEASFNPGRAWEENMRQIYVRCFTLTAEQLDDIINDWKDSDYYPEEARTWASECRNEQEDNLIYIRYVGQCFLFTRFAQTLSTLYPQAYLATKVFALREPLSIAPDLVDDYERMLICVLGYEQLLNKQLGGYYDPIDLDDGEINLFKSLQTNICSRWYPQKAPLPEDQKSRLNMDLSNMTQWADGNASIVHKFCAEYTEKSFKEQTPHLYRNAVLAVLFGDDVTLVAFTQQQDFLCRFSNELLARSSAVAINVVTQLLKIDMNEADDVSKEHHFSIFPFRDLYPWIGKRFSNKAREFAQRYLHTVRPLLVIGLGSDCSGALAANLFHNNGVQSKMFLPFAGIPKNTGLTGQLESARTACSRMFEKRSQEQFPRTALNMELTSKRNSEAELLSIAEAESAIGVPGSAEREQQLVRLWKMNLGRLHTIIPHDEEQKPTWLALMNEVGLEKSYAMTLMNKKQAQDGVAAGKHPLRHILRPRKPAFVSDEGEDWMWIDEIAQPILSERGRWMESRRKLAADHYSSERQRDRAFSTGTTTYYNTIHDIPVLIRSDGRFYVYYQDPGTGNRYTYTMHHKAAFSSEGAERRLVVTETGLAVVNEEGQYIPSAKGIAQNFMGYTEIPFKTDGHVLKQAWERARPGGNVSLSVGGSASVVNAEAGPSQTADTEEVVE
;
A
#
# COMPACT_ATOMS: atom_id res chain seq x y z
N MET A 1 8.32 -50.82 55.48
CA MET A 1 9.57 -50.13 55.83
C MET A 1 9.43 -48.71 55.32
N GLN A 2 9.20 -47.77 56.23
CA GLN A 2 9.24 -46.34 55.96
C GLN A 2 10.67 -45.94 55.64
N GLN A 3 10.87 -45.04 54.67
CA GLN A 3 12.01 -44.13 54.73
C GLN A 3 11.70 -42.82 54.01
N GLU A 4 11.87 -41.76 54.81
CA GLU A 4 11.73 -40.36 54.50
C GLU A 4 12.76 -39.92 53.46
N VAL A 5 12.36 -39.00 52.56
CA VAL A 5 13.30 -38.22 51.77
C VAL A 5 13.31 -36.81 52.33
N SER A 6 14.45 -36.45 52.90
CA SER A 6 14.76 -35.14 53.48
C SER A 6 14.88 -34.07 52.40
N GLU A 7 14.21 -32.95 52.63
CA GLU A 7 14.45 -31.68 51.95
C GLU A 7 15.83 -31.12 52.35
N GLY A 8 16.62 -30.71 51.37
CA GLY A 8 17.85 -29.95 51.56
C GLY A 8 17.69 -28.54 50.98
N PRO A 9 18.15 -27.47 51.66
CA PRO A 9 17.96 -26.10 51.20
C PRO A 9 19.06 -25.68 50.21
N PHE A 10 18.65 -25.04 49.11
CA PHE A 10 19.57 -24.37 48.18
C PHE A 10 19.90 -22.96 48.67
N LEU A 11 21.20 -22.71 48.80
CA LEU A 11 21.84 -21.44 49.12
C LEU A 11 21.64 -20.41 47.99
N LEU A 12 21.09 -19.24 48.33
CA LEU A 12 21.23 -18.00 47.56
C LEU A 12 22.45 -17.25 48.11
N GLN A 13 23.43 -17.00 47.24
CA GLN A 13 24.65 -16.27 47.53
C GLN A 13 24.41 -14.79 47.18
N GLU A 14 24.17 -13.96 48.19
CA GLU A 14 24.15 -12.50 48.07
C GLU A 14 25.57 -11.99 47.84
N MET A 15 25.80 -11.31 46.71
CA MET A 15 26.99 -10.50 46.48
C MET A 15 26.72 -9.07 46.97
N LEU A 16 27.25 -8.76 48.15
CA LEU A 16 27.48 -7.42 48.66
C LEU A 16 28.47 -6.68 47.73
N ILE A 17 28.05 -5.54 47.17
CA ILE A 17 28.96 -4.51 46.67
C ILE A 17 28.92 -3.37 47.69
N SER A 18 30.09 -3.08 48.24
CA SER A 18 30.38 -2.05 49.22
C SER A 18 30.24 -0.64 48.62
N GLU A 19 29.48 0.22 49.31
CA GLU A 19 29.50 1.66 49.13
C GLU A 19 30.79 2.23 49.74
N GLU A 20 31.68 2.79 48.91
CA GLU A 20 32.69 3.74 49.35
C GLU A 20 32.28 5.15 48.96
N SER A 21 32.09 5.96 50.00
CA SER A 21 31.78 7.38 49.95
C SER A 21 32.96 8.19 49.41
N THR A 22 32.73 9.01 48.39
CA THR A 22 33.51 10.22 48.14
C THR A 22 32.57 11.40 48.01
N GLN A 23 32.59 12.26 49.03
CA GLN A 23 31.96 13.57 49.04
C GLN A 23 32.76 14.52 48.14
N GLU A 24 32.17 14.98 47.04
CA GLU A 24 32.60 16.21 46.38
C GLU A 24 31.39 17.10 46.04
N GLY A 25 31.40 18.30 46.64
CA GLY A 25 30.94 19.57 46.06
C GLY A 25 29.54 19.67 45.46
N TYR A 26 28.55 19.99 46.29
CA TYR A 26 27.30 20.62 45.83
C TYR A 26 27.58 22.02 45.26
N LEU A 27 27.43 22.19 43.95
CA LEU A 27 27.08 23.48 43.35
C LEU A 27 25.55 23.60 43.37
N SER A 28 25.07 24.75 43.83
CA SER A 28 23.67 25.07 44.04
C SER A 28 22.94 25.21 42.69
N ASP A 29 21.87 24.46 42.50
CA ASP A 29 20.93 24.72 41.41
C ASP A 29 20.26 26.09 41.62
N PRO A 30 20.03 26.88 40.54
CA PRO A 30 19.27 28.11 40.63
C PRO A 30 17.79 27.80 40.94
N PRO A 31 17.06 28.74 41.56
CA PRO A 31 15.68 28.52 41.97
C PRO A 31 14.79 28.30 40.74
N VAL A 32 14.07 27.17 40.75
CA VAL A 32 12.96 26.90 39.84
C VAL A 32 11.85 27.90 40.16
N GLU A 33 11.52 28.76 39.20
CA GLU A 33 10.36 29.65 39.31
C GLU A 33 9.07 28.81 39.39
N PRO A 34 8.11 29.20 40.24
CA PRO A 34 6.87 28.45 40.38
C PRO A 34 6.08 28.49 39.06
N GLU A 35 5.70 27.31 38.57
CA GLU A 35 4.80 27.16 37.43
C GLU A 35 3.53 28.00 37.64
N GLU A 36 3.23 28.87 36.67
CA GLU A 36 1.99 29.63 36.65
C GLU A 36 0.80 28.66 36.68
N SER A 37 0.00 28.76 37.74
CA SER A 37 -1.27 28.05 37.85
C SER A 37 -2.18 28.45 36.69
N ILE A 38 -2.40 27.52 35.75
CA ILE A 38 -3.37 27.69 34.66
C ILE A 38 -4.75 27.84 35.31
N THR A 39 -5.25 29.07 35.32
CA THR A 39 -6.60 29.37 35.78
C THR A 39 -7.55 28.93 34.68
N LEU A 40 -8.46 27.98 34.98
CA LEU A 40 -9.50 27.55 34.04
C LEU A 40 -10.36 28.76 33.66
N LEU A 41 -10.24 29.21 32.41
CA LEU A 41 -11.13 30.22 31.85
C LEU A 41 -12.56 29.64 31.78
N PRO A 42 -13.60 30.44 32.10
CA PRO A 42 -14.99 30.03 31.88
C PRO A 42 -15.23 29.70 30.40
N PRO A 43 -16.20 28.84 30.06
CA PRO A 43 -16.48 28.48 28.67
C PRO A 43 -16.77 29.74 27.86
N ALA A 44 -15.91 30.02 26.89
CA ALA A 44 -16.07 31.16 26.00
C ALA A 44 -17.33 30.98 25.15
N THR A 45 -18.17 32.00 25.10
CA THR A 45 -19.19 32.14 24.05
C THR A 45 -18.47 32.31 22.72
N PHE A 46 -18.64 31.34 21.81
CA PHE A 46 -18.08 31.38 20.46
C PHE A 46 -18.36 32.71 19.76
N GLY A 47 -17.35 33.25 19.07
CA GLY A 47 -17.56 34.39 18.18
C GLY A 47 -18.48 34.01 17.01
N PRO A 48 -19.19 34.97 16.38
CA PRO A 48 -20.16 34.69 15.32
C PRO A 48 -19.58 34.07 14.03
N ASN A 49 -18.26 33.90 13.95
CA ASN A 49 -17.54 33.29 12.82
C ASN A 49 -16.83 31.97 13.16
N GLU A 50 -16.88 31.51 14.41
CA GLU A 50 -16.29 30.23 14.78
C GLU A 50 -17.31 29.12 14.49
N LEU A 51 -16.95 28.21 13.59
CA LEU A 51 -17.75 27.02 13.34
C LEU A 51 -17.90 26.26 14.66
N PRO A 52 -19.12 25.91 15.09
CA PRO A 52 -19.29 25.09 16.27
C PRO A 52 -18.45 23.82 16.11
N LEU A 53 -17.77 23.41 17.20
CA LEU A 53 -17.10 22.11 17.29
C LEU A 53 -18.16 21.01 17.23
N THR A 54 -18.66 20.77 16.02
CA THR A 54 -19.55 19.69 15.70
C THR A 54 -18.71 18.46 15.40
N TYR A 55 -19.29 17.29 15.67
CA TYR A 55 -18.71 16.01 15.32
C TYR A 55 -18.27 15.94 13.85
N ASP A 56 -19.08 16.50 12.95
CA ASP A 56 -18.79 16.56 11.52
C ASP A 56 -17.52 17.36 11.21
N ASN A 57 -17.24 18.43 11.95
CA ASN A 57 -16.02 19.23 11.77
C ASN A 57 -14.77 18.50 12.28
N ILE A 58 -14.88 17.76 13.38
CA ILE A 58 -13.77 16.93 13.89
C ILE A 58 -13.46 15.82 12.87
N MET A 59 -14.48 15.18 12.31
CA MET A 59 -14.33 14.12 11.32
C MET A 59 -13.80 14.63 9.98
N LEU A 60 -14.22 15.82 9.52
CA LEU A 60 -13.81 16.35 8.22
C LEU A 60 -12.47 17.11 8.25
N HIS A 61 -12.06 17.60 9.42
CA HIS A 61 -10.92 18.51 9.58
C HIS A 61 -10.03 18.16 10.77
N GLY A 62 -9.99 16.90 11.19
CA GLY A 62 -9.16 16.45 12.31
C GLY A 62 -7.70 16.88 12.16
N THR A 63 -7.08 16.77 10.98
CA THR A 63 -5.69 17.25 10.75
C THR A 63 -5.50 18.76 10.94
N ARG A 64 -6.57 19.55 10.97
CA ARG A 64 -6.54 21.02 11.19
C ARG A 64 -7.02 21.44 12.57
N LEU A 65 -7.59 20.52 13.33
CA LEU A 65 -8.06 20.80 14.68
C LEU A 65 -6.85 21.13 15.55
N GLY A 66 -6.79 22.31 16.16
CA GLY A 66 -5.68 22.68 17.02
C GLY A 66 -5.63 21.82 18.28
N ASN A 67 -4.46 21.75 18.93
CA ASN A 67 -4.29 21.05 20.21
C ASN A 67 -5.27 21.53 21.30
N VAL A 68 -5.57 22.84 21.32
CA VAL A 68 -6.49 23.45 22.31
C VAL A 68 -7.93 23.03 22.04
N ASP A 69 -8.36 23.06 20.78
CA ASP A 69 -9.72 22.66 20.41
C ASP A 69 -9.93 21.16 20.56
N PHE A 70 -8.88 20.37 20.29
CA PHE A 70 -8.86 18.94 20.56
C PHE A 70 -9.01 18.65 22.07
N LEU A 71 -8.25 19.32 22.93
CA LEU A 71 -8.41 19.19 24.40
C LEU A 71 -9.83 19.51 24.86
N ARG A 72 -10.42 20.59 24.32
CA ARG A 72 -11.79 21.02 24.65
C ARG A 72 -12.84 20.00 24.21
N ALA A 73 -12.63 19.32 23.09
CA ALA A 73 -13.60 18.39 22.52
C ALA A 73 -13.70 17.05 23.27
N PHE A 74 -12.63 16.59 23.93
CA PHE A 74 -12.54 15.22 24.46
C PHE A 74 -12.22 15.12 25.97
N ASP A 75 -12.18 16.24 26.68
CA ASP A 75 -11.89 16.32 28.13
C ASP A 75 -10.61 15.58 28.58
N PHE A 76 -9.56 15.63 27.76
CA PHE A 76 -8.25 15.07 28.10
C PHE A 76 -7.51 15.92 29.15
N SER A 77 -6.60 15.31 29.92
CA SER A 77 -5.55 16.05 30.63
C SER A 77 -4.39 16.29 29.67
N SER A 78 -3.88 17.53 29.64
CA SER A 78 -2.56 17.80 29.07
C SER A 78 -1.51 17.51 30.13
N GLU A 79 -1.02 16.28 30.18
CA GLU A 79 0.10 15.96 31.05
C GLU A 79 1.41 16.19 30.30
N ALA A 80 2.11 17.27 30.64
CA ALA A 80 3.45 17.53 30.12
C ALA A 80 4.47 16.44 30.53
N SER A 81 4.17 15.69 31.59
CA SER A 81 5.02 14.65 32.18
C SER A 81 4.56 13.22 31.89
N PHE A 82 3.55 13.00 31.05
CA PHE A 82 3.09 11.65 30.74
C PHE A 82 4.20 10.87 30.04
N ASN A 83 4.86 10.00 30.80
CA ASN A 83 5.81 9.03 30.29
C ASN A 83 5.05 7.72 30.09
N PRO A 84 4.72 7.35 28.84
CA PRO A 84 3.95 6.14 28.62
C PRO A 84 4.68 4.92 29.18
N GLY A 85 6.03 4.93 29.25
CA GLY A 85 6.82 3.84 29.81
C GLY A 85 6.53 3.52 31.29
N ARG A 86 6.22 4.52 32.11
CA ARG A 86 5.86 4.30 33.53
C ARG A 86 4.47 3.70 33.70
N ALA A 87 3.50 4.09 32.87
CA ALA A 87 2.14 3.54 32.94
C ALA A 87 2.12 2.01 32.70
N TRP A 88 3.07 1.49 31.92
CA TRP A 88 3.25 0.05 31.72
C TRP A 88 3.74 -0.68 32.97
N GLU A 89 4.67 -0.08 33.73
CA GLU A 89 5.24 -0.68 34.95
C GLU A 89 4.18 -0.83 36.04
N GLU A 90 3.18 0.05 36.06
CA GLU A 90 2.11 0.09 37.08
C GLU A 90 0.86 -0.72 36.69
N ASN A 91 0.89 -1.50 35.59
CA ASN A 91 -0.28 -2.19 35.04
C ASN A 91 -1.49 -1.28 34.73
N MET A 92 -1.29 0.03 34.63
CA MET A 92 -2.35 0.98 34.29
C MET A 92 -2.41 1.16 32.78
N ARG A 93 -3.43 0.57 32.16
CA ARG A 93 -3.73 0.79 30.73
C ARG A 93 -4.37 2.18 30.57
N GLN A 94 -3.54 3.18 30.27
CA GLN A 94 -4.04 4.52 29.95
C GLN A 94 -4.06 4.71 28.43
N ILE A 95 -5.21 5.13 27.91
CA ILE A 95 -5.33 5.55 26.51
C ILE A 95 -4.78 6.96 26.42
N TYR A 96 -3.89 7.18 25.46
CA TYR A 96 -3.40 8.50 25.15
C TYR A 96 -3.54 8.81 23.67
N VAL A 97 -3.65 10.10 23.37
CA VAL A 97 -3.54 10.65 22.03
C VAL A 97 -2.28 11.48 21.96
N ARG A 98 -1.34 11.03 21.12
CA ARG A 98 -0.12 11.76 20.81
C ARG A 98 -0.37 12.63 19.60
N CYS A 99 -0.09 13.93 19.72
CA CYS A 99 -0.30 14.91 18.67
C CYS A 99 1.02 15.57 18.27
N PHE A 100 1.37 15.38 17.00
CA PHE A 100 2.54 15.98 16.35
C PHE A 100 2.08 17.23 15.62
N THR A 101 2.75 18.35 15.87
CA THR A 101 2.45 19.63 15.20
C THR A 101 3.55 19.89 14.18
N LEU A 102 3.18 19.99 12.90
CA LEU A 102 4.08 20.14 11.77
C LEU A 102 3.62 21.31 10.90
N THR A 103 4.51 21.91 10.12
CA THR A 103 4.08 22.72 8.97
C THR A 103 3.75 21.81 7.77
N ALA A 104 3.03 22.34 6.78
CA ALA A 104 2.74 21.61 5.55
C ALA A 104 4.02 21.19 4.81
N GLU A 105 5.05 22.04 4.81
CA GLU A 105 6.38 21.75 4.27
C GLU A 105 7.06 20.59 5.00
N GLN A 106 7.11 20.63 6.34
CA GLN A 106 7.72 19.57 7.14
C GLN A 106 7.08 18.20 6.90
N LEU A 107 5.74 18.19 6.74
CA LEU A 107 5.01 16.96 6.44
C LEU A 107 5.31 16.47 5.01
N ASP A 108 5.42 17.36 4.02
CA ASP A 108 5.78 16.97 2.64
C ASP A 108 7.20 16.38 2.58
N ASP A 109 8.16 16.94 3.31
CA ASP A 109 9.53 16.41 3.40
C ASP A 109 9.59 15.01 4.02
N ILE A 110 8.82 14.76 5.09
CA ILE A 110 8.67 13.41 5.67
C ILE A 110 8.10 12.44 4.62
N ILE A 111 7.07 12.86 3.89
CA ILE A 111 6.41 12.06 2.85
C ILE A 111 7.37 11.78 1.68
N ASN A 112 8.22 12.75 1.33
CA ASN A 112 9.23 12.60 0.28
C ASN A 112 10.36 11.66 0.72
N ASP A 113 10.88 11.77 1.95
CA ASP A 113 11.86 10.81 2.52
C ASP A 113 11.33 9.37 2.50
N TRP A 114 10.07 9.22 2.86
CA TRP A 114 9.35 7.95 2.82
C TRP A 114 9.26 7.39 1.42
N LYS A 115 8.87 8.22 0.46
CA LYS A 115 8.78 7.85 -0.96
C LYS A 115 10.15 7.47 -1.53
N ASP A 116 11.20 8.21 -1.19
CA ASP A 116 12.58 7.94 -1.61
C ASP A 116 13.12 6.65 -0.97
N SER A 117 12.58 6.27 0.19
CA SER A 117 12.83 5.00 0.88
C SER A 117 11.93 3.84 0.42
N ASP A 118 11.25 3.95 -0.73
CA ASP A 118 10.26 2.99 -1.26
C ASP A 118 9.13 2.64 -0.27
N TYR A 119 8.84 3.52 0.69
CA TYR A 119 7.79 3.36 1.69
C TYR A 119 6.74 4.43 1.50
N TYR A 120 5.68 4.14 0.75
CA TYR A 120 4.65 5.13 0.45
C TYR A 120 3.25 4.64 0.86
N PRO A 121 2.94 4.64 2.17
CA PRO A 121 1.67 4.12 2.69
C PRO A 121 0.49 4.97 2.20
N GLU A 122 -0.74 4.42 2.22
CA GLU A 122 -1.91 5.12 1.66
C GLU A 122 -2.19 6.45 2.38
N GLU A 123 -1.96 6.53 3.68
CA GLU A 123 -2.16 7.73 4.52
C GLU A 123 -1.21 8.86 4.10
N ALA A 124 0.03 8.53 3.71
CA ALA A 124 0.96 9.52 3.16
C ALA A 124 0.45 10.12 1.85
N ARG A 125 -0.39 9.41 1.08
CA ARG A 125 -1.03 9.97 -0.13
C ARG A 125 -2.13 10.96 0.24
N THR A 126 -2.92 10.63 1.26
CA THR A 126 -3.95 11.53 1.81
C THR A 126 -3.29 12.80 2.34
N TRP A 127 -2.27 12.69 3.20
CA TRP A 127 -1.52 13.84 3.71
C TRP A 127 -0.86 14.65 2.60
N ALA A 128 -0.25 14.01 1.61
CA ALA A 128 0.33 14.71 0.46
C ALA A 128 -0.71 15.46 -0.38
N SER A 129 -1.97 15.03 -0.36
CA SER A 129 -3.06 15.75 -1.03
C SER A 129 -3.55 16.93 -0.20
N GLU A 130 -3.49 16.82 1.13
CA GLU A 130 -3.80 17.92 2.06
C GLU A 130 -2.73 19.01 1.98
N CYS A 131 -1.44 18.66 2.10
CA CYS A 131 -0.33 19.63 2.02
C CYS A 131 -0.36 20.47 0.74
N ARG A 132 -0.75 19.88 -0.41
CA ARG A 132 -0.80 20.60 -1.69
C ARG A 132 -1.82 21.72 -1.77
N ASN A 133 -2.84 21.69 -0.93
CA ASN A 133 -3.90 22.69 -0.92
C ASN A 133 -3.70 23.75 0.17
N GLU A 134 -2.63 23.66 0.95
CA GLU A 134 -2.33 24.53 2.06
C GLU A 134 -1.21 25.51 1.73
N GLN A 135 -1.16 26.62 2.48
CA GLN A 135 0.04 27.48 2.48
C GLN A 135 1.16 26.77 3.25
N GLU A 136 2.41 27.02 2.85
CA GLU A 136 3.60 26.35 3.42
C GLU A 136 3.68 26.48 4.95
N ASP A 137 3.25 27.63 5.49
CA ASP A 137 3.26 27.95 6.93
C ASP A 137 2.07 27.39 7.72
N ASN A 138 1.09 26.75 7.06
CA ASN A 138 -0.08 26.22 7.77
C ASN A 138 0.31 25.04 8.65
N LEU A 139 -0.15 25.07 9.90
CA LEU A 139 0.07 24.00 10.86
C LEU A 139 -0.86 22.80 10.56
N ILE A 140 -0.28 21.62 10.55
CA ILE A 140 -0.93 20.32 10.40
C ILE A 140 -0.71 19.51 11.68
N TYR A 141 -1.78 18.89 12.16
CA TYR A 141 -1.80 18.08 13.36
C TYR A 141 -1.96 16.62 13.01
N ILE A 142 -0.87 15.87 13.12
CA ILE A 142 -0.86 14.42 12.91
C ILE A 142 -1.02 13.74 14.26
N ARG A 143 -1.99 12.82 14.38
CA ARG A 143 -2.33 12.19 15.65
C ARG A 143 -2.16 10.69 15.65
N TYR A 144 -1.81 10.14 16.80
CA TYR A 144 -1.83 8.71 17.10
C TYR A 144 -2.65 8.49 18.36
N VAL A 145 -3.64 7.61 18.29
CA VAL A 145 -4.38 7.12 19.44
C VAL A 145 -3.76 5.79 19.84
N GLY A 146 -3.45 5.55 21.10
CA GLY A 146 -3.05 4.20 21.47
C GLY A 146 -2.76 4.00 22.93
N GLN A 147 -2.47 2.73 23.24
CA GLN A 147 -2.07 2.26 24.56
C GLN A 147 -0.55 2.03 24.66
N CYS A 148 0.17 1.95 23.53
CA CYS A 148 1.63 1.66 23.49
C CYS A 148 2.39 2.32 22.32
N PHE A 149 3.72 2.33 22.42
CA PHE A 149 4.73 2.95 21.54
C PHE A 149 4.87 2.34 20.11
N LEU A 150 3.79 1.87 19.50
CA LEU A 150 3.84 1.16 18.21
C LEU A 150 3.88 2.10 17.00
N PHE A 151 4.70 3.16 17.05
CA PHE A 151 4.82 4.09 15.94
C PHE A 151 6.26 4.49 15.58
N THR A 152 7.11 3.47 15.40
CA THR A 152 8.56 3.64 15.24
C THR A 152 8.93 4.45 14.02
N ARG A 153 8.37 4.19 12.83
CA ARG A 153 8.95 4.75 11.60
C ARG A 153 8.76 6.26 11.43
N PHE A 154 7.56 6.79 11.63
CA PHE A 154 7.38 8.26 11.57
C PHE A 154 8.01 8.95 12.74
N ALA A 155 7.96 8.39 13.96
CA ALA A 155 8.65 8.98 15.09
C ALA A 155 10.16 9.05 14.81
N GLN A 156 10.73 8.00 14.22
CA GLN A 156 12.12 7.96 13.75
C GLN A 156 12.37 9.03 12.69
N THR A 157 11.64 9.02 11.56
CA THR A 157 11.81 10.02 10.49
C THR A 157 11.65 11.44 11.03
N LEU A 158 10.63 11.69 11.86
CA LEU A 158 10.40 12.99 12.48
C LEU A 158 11.53 13.39 13.42
N SER A 159 12.02 12.48 14.26
CA SER A 159 13.16 12.76 15.15
C SER A 159 14.46 13.03 14.41
N THR A 160 14.63 12.46 13.21
CA THR A 160 15.79 12.67 12.35
C THR A 160 15.69 13.98 11.57
N LEU A 161 14.56 14.22 10.90
CA LEU A 161 14.39 15.39 10.02
C LEU A 161 14.03 16.66 10.82
N TYR A 162 13.17 16.54 11.83
CA TYR A 162 12.65 17.66 12.63
C TYR A 162 12.63 17.34 14.13
N PRO A 163 13.81 17.22 14.77
CA PRO A 163 13.91 16.89 16.20
C PRO A 163 13.12 17.85 17.08
N GLN A 164 13.00 19.14 16.69
CA GLN A 164 12.21 20.12 17.45
C GLN A 164 10.72 19.81 17.43
N ALA A 165 10.16 19.42 16.28
CA ALA A 165 8.77 19.01 16.18
C ALA A 165 8.51 17.69 16.92
N TYR A 166 9.47 16.77 16.89
CA TYR A 166 9.42 15.55 17.70
C TYR A 166 9.40 15.85 19.21
N LEU A 167 10.27 16.74 19.69
CA LEU A 167 10.33 17.15 21.09
C LEU A 167 9.11 17.98 21.53
N ALA A 168 8.52 18.75 20.62
CA ALA A 168 7.30 19.53 20.85
C ALA A 168 6.00 18.70 20.80
N THR A 169 6.11 17.38 20.60
CA THR A 169 4.97 16.48 20.58
C THR A 169 4.19 16.56 21.89
N LYS A 170 2.87 16.75 21.81
CA LYS A 170 2.00 16.74 22.98
C LYS A 170 1.37 15.38 23.17
N VAL A 171 1.25 14.94 24.42
CA VAL A 171 0.50 13.73 24.77
C VAL A 171 -0.70 14.13 25.60
N PHE A 172 -1.86 13.66 25.19
CA PHE A 172 -3.14 13.89 25.85
C PHE A 172 -3.61 12.55 26.40
N ALA A 173 -3.70 12.44 27.72
CA ALA A 173 -4.17 11.22 28.35
C ALA A 173 -5.60 11.42 28.85
N LEU A 174 -6.40 10.35 28.91
CA LEU A 174 -7.69 10.42 29.60
C LEU A 174 -7.44 10.76 31.08
N ARG A 175 -8.17 11.75 31.60
CA ARG A 175 -7.98 12.33 32.95
C ARG A 175 -8.06 11.29 34.06
N GLU A 176 -8.93 10.31 33.90
CA GLU A 176 -9.09 9.25 34.88
C GLU A 176 -8.48 7.97 34.29
N PRO A 177 -7.48 7.36 34.95
CA PRO A 177 -7.06 6.03 34.56
C PRO A 177 -8.29 5.14 34.63
N LEU A 178 -8.65 4.58 33.49
CA LEU A 178 -9.79 3.70 33.39
C LEU A 178 -9.47 2.46 34.24
N SER A 179 -9.96 2.41 35.48
CA SER A 179 -10.02 1.17 36.29
C SER A 179 -11.12 0.26 35.73
N ILE A 180 -11.08 0.09 34.42
CA ILE A 180 -12.12 -0.50 33.62
C ILE A 180 -11.55 -1.79 33.04
N ALA A 181 -12.42 -2.79 32.86
CA ALA A 181 -12.08 -4.04 32.20
C ALA A 181 -11.29 -3.77 30.89
N PRO A 182 -10.24 -4.55 30.60
CA PRO A 182 -9.41 -4.41 29.39
C PRO A 182 -10.20 -4.17 28.10
N ASP A 183 -11.31 -4.89 27.91
CA ASP A 183 -12.15 -4.85 26.73
C ASP A 183 -12.75 -3.45 26.48
N LEU A 184 -13.10 -2.73 27.57
CA LEU A 184 -13.63 -1.39 27.45
C LEU A 184 -12.54 -0.38 27.06
N VAL A 185 -11.31 -0.55 27.53
CA VAL A 185 -10.17 0.30 27.11
C VAL A 185 -9.99 0.19 25.59
N ASP A 186 -10.14 -1.01 25.05
CA ASP A 186 -10.06 -1.26 23.61
C ASP A 186 -11.21 -0.62 22.85
N ASP A 187 -12.44 -0.73 23.36
CA ASP A 187 -13.60 -0.07 22.77
C ASP A 187 -13.48 1.46 22.80
N TYR A 188 -12.91 2.03 23.87
CA TYR A 188 -12.60 3.46 23.93
C TYR A 188 -11.54 3.87 22.91
N GLU A 189 -10.48 3.07 22.72
CA GLU A 189 -9.47 3.31 21.69
C GLU A 189 -10.10 3.27 20.30
N ARG A 190 -10.91 2.24 20.01
CA ARG A 190 -11.65 2.09 18.74
C ARG A 190 -12.60 3.23 18.49
N MET A 191 -13.32 3.67 19.52
CA MET A 191 -14.20 4.81 19.44
C MET A 191 -13.42 6.08 19.11
N LEU A 192 -12.33 6.38 19.82
CA LEU A 192 -11.49 7.55 19.53
C LEU A 192 -10.92 7.52 18.11
N ILE A 193 -10.47 6.36 17.64
CA ILE A 193 -10.00 6.19 16.26
C ILE A 193 -11.12 6.44 15.25
N CYS A 194 -12.31 5.91 15.52
CA CYS A 194 -13.48 6.11 14.65
C CYS A 194 -13.92 7.57 14.61
N VAL A 195 -13.88 8.27 15.75
CA VAL A 195 -14.27 9.69 15.88
C VAL A 195 -13.26 10.65 15.25
N LEU A 196 -11.98 10.29 15.21
CA LEU A 196 -10.95 11.15 14.62
C LEU A 196 -10.72 10.89 13.13
N GLY A 197 -11.35 9.85 12.57
CA GLY A 197 -11.17 9.44 11.19
C GLY A 197 -9.86 8.67 11.00
N TYR A 198 -9.97 7.41 10.57
CA TYR A 198 -8.83 6.51 10.42
C TYR A 198 -7.77 7.07 9.45
N GLU A 199 -8.21 7.72 8.39
CA GLU A 199 -7.36 8.32 7.36
C GLU A 199 -6.53 9.53 7.84
N GLN A 200 -6.87 10.10 9.00
CA GLN A 200 -6.19 11.26 9.59
C GLN A 200 -5.27 10.88 10.75
N LEU A 201 -5.32 9.62 11.16
CA LEU A 201 -4.51 9.07 12.23
C LEU A 201 -3.30 8.31 11.68
N LEU A 202 -2.30 8.20 12.54
CA LEU A 202 -1.12 7.35 12.35
C LEU A 202 -1.43 5.88 12.61
N ASN A 203 -2.57 5.60 13.24
CA ASN A 203 -3.08 4.28 13.53
C ASN A 203 -3.18 3.44 12.26
N LYS A 204 -2.48 2.30 12.23
CA LYS A 204 -2.59 1.27 11.18
C LYS A 204 -3.64 0.19 11.52
N GLN A 205 -4.32 0.35 12.64
CA GLN A 205 -5.27 -0.61 13.17
C GLN A 205 -6.44 0.16 13.77
N LEU A 206 -7.64 -0.43 13.75
CA LEU A 206 -8.86 0.19 14.27
C LEU A 206 -8.84 0.40 15.80
N GLY A 207 -7.78 -0.01 16.49
CA GLY A 207 -7.63 0.09 17.94
C GLY A 207 -7.94 -1.22 18.67
N GLY A 208 -7.53 -1.26 19.93
CA GLY A 208 -7.74 -2.36 20.85
C GLY A 208 -6.63 -3.40 20.86
N TYR A 209 -6.51 -4.13 21.97
CA TYR A 209 -6.16 -5.53 21.93
C TYR A 209 -7.13 -6.18 20.93
N TYR A 210 -6.60 -6.90 19.93
CA TYR A 210 -7.48 -7.85 19.26
C TYR A 210 -7.84 -8.83 20.37
N ASP A 211 -9.12 -8.90 20.72
CA ASP A 211 -9.61 -10.04 21.44
C ASP A 211 -9.01 -11.27 20.74
N PRO A 212 -8.45 -12.22 21.51
CA PRO A 212 -8.11 -13.51 20.95
C PRO A 212 -9.28 -13.89 20.03
N ILE A 213 -9.01 -14.13 18.74
CA ILE A 213 -10.09 -14.51 17.81
C ILE A 213 -10.73 -15.77 18.39
N ASP A 214 -11.83 -15.58 19.10
CA ASP A 214 -12.62 -16.66 19.64
C ASP A 214 -13.55 -17.09 18.52
N LEU A 215 -13.30 -18.31 18.06
CA LEU A 215 -14.17 -18.95 17.11
C LEU A 215 -15.53 -19.11 17.78
N ASP A 216 -16.57 -18.57 17.16
CA ASP A 216 -17.91 -18.72 17.70
C ASP A 216 -18.37 -20.19 17.61
N ASP A 217 -19.43 -20.55 18.34
CA ASP A 217 -19.97 -21.91 18.31
C ASP A 217 -20.32 -22.38 16.89
N GLY A 218 -20.73 -21.47 16.01
CA GLY A 218 -21.02 -21.77 14.61
C GLY A 218 -19.78 -22.17 13.82
N GLU A 219 -18.67 -21.43 13.98
CA GLU A 219 -17.36 -21.71 13.37
C GLU A 219 -16.77 -23.01 13.91
N ILE A 220 -16.84 -23.21 15.22
CA ILE A 220 -16.42 -24.46 15.87
C ILE A 220 -17.24 -25.63 15.32
N ASN A 221 -18.57 -25.50 15.26
CA ASN A 221 -19.45 -26.55 14.75
C ASN A 221 -19.22 -26.82 13.26
N LEU A 222 -18.95 -25.79 12.47
CA LEU A 222 -18.59 -25.92 11.06
C LEU A 222 -17.28 -26.70 10.91
N PHE A 223 -16.24 -26.34 11.66
CA PHE A 223 -14.97 -27.06 11.60
C PHE A 223 -15.12 -28.51 12.08
N LYS A 224 -15.85 -28.75 13.18
CA LYS A 224 -16.21 -30.11 13.64
C LYS A 224 -16.96 -30.90 12.57
N SER A 225 -17.82 -30.25 11.79
CA SER A 225 -18.57 -30.91 10.71
C SER A 225 -17.70 -31.40 9.55
N LEU A 226 -16.50 -30.83 9.39
CA LEU A 226 -15.50 -31.33 8.43
C LEU A 226 -14.92 -32.69 8.85
N GLN A 227 -15.10 -33.09 10.11
CA GLN A 227 -14.63 -34.36 10.69
C GLN A 227 -13.14 -34.60 10.42
N THR A 228 -12.34 -33.54 10.45
CA THR A 228 -10.89 -33.64 10.24
C THR A 228 -10.23 -34.28 11.45
N ASN A 229 -9.16 -35.03 11.18
CA ASN A 229 -8.27 -35.60 12.20
C ASN A 229 -6.81 -35.52 11.71
N ILE A 230 -6.51 -34.43 11.01
CA ILE A 230 -5.23 -34.27 10.30
C ILE A 230 -4.11 -34.13 11.32
N CYS A 231 -4.27 -33.27 12.31
CA CYS A 231 -3.28 -32.97 13.33
C CYS A 231 -3.12 -34.14 14.31
N SER A 232 -4.22 -34.78 14.72
CA SER A 232 -4.16 -35.99 15.55
C SER A 232 -3.44 -37.17 14.86
N ARG A 233 -3.49 -37.26 13.52
CA ARG A 233 -2.72 -38.26 12.75
C ARG A 233 -1.30 -37.82 12.44
N TRP A 234 -1.11 -36.53 12.15
CA TRP A 234 0.17 -35.98 11.75
C TRP A 234 1.14 -35.94 12.91
N TYR A 235 0.72 -35.37 14.05
CA TYR A 235 1.61 -35.11 15.17
C TYR A 235 2.38 -36.36 15.65
N PRO A 236 1.75 -37.55 15.81
CA PRO A 236 2.46 -38.77 16.20
C PRO A 236 3.34 -39.38 15.10
N GLN A 237 3.10 -39.02 13.83
CA GLN A 237 3.80 -39.57 12.66
C GLN A 237 4.78 -38.57 12.04
N LYS A 238 5.03 -37.44 12.70
CA LYS A 238 5.93 -36.42 12.18
C LYS A 238 7.35 -36.96 12.17
N ALA A 239 8.03 -36.83 11.04
CA ALA A 239 9.43 -37.19 10.89
C ALA A 239 10.28 -35.93 10.72
N PRO A 240 11.56 -35.93 11.15
CA PRO A 240 12.46 -34.82 10.87
C PRO A 240 12.71 -34.68 9.37
N LEU A 241 13.11 -33.48 8.95
CA LEU A 241 13.55 -33.22 7.59
C LEU A 241 14.83 -34.03 7.25
N PRO A 242 14.97 -34.59 6.04
CA PRO A 242 16.20 -35.24 5.60
C PRO A 242 17.42 -34.33 5.73
N GLU A 243 18.56 -34.88 6.12
CA GLU A 243 19.78 -34.10 6.39
C GLU A 243 20.28 -33.32 5.17
N ASP A 244 20.05 -33.81 3.95
CA ASP A 244 20.39 -33.09 2.72
C ASP A 244 19.53 -31.84 2.52
N GLN A 245 18.21 -31.92 2.80
CA GLN A 245 17.31 -30.77 2.76
C GLN A 245 17.59 -29.79 3.90
N LYS A 246 17.87 -30.32 5.11
CA LYS A 246 18.27 -29.51 6.27
C LYS A 246 19.57 -28.75 6.03
N SER A 247 20.56 -29.40 5.40
CA SER A 247 21.82 -28.77 4.99
C SER A 247 21.60 -27.66 3.96
N ARG A 248 20.69 -27.86 2.99
CA ARG A 248 20.31 -26.83 2.01
C ARG A 248 19.62 -25.63 2.68
N LEU A 249 18.74 -25.88 3.65
CA LEU A 249 18.12 -24.80 4.43
C LEU A 249 19.16 -24.01 5.21
N ASN A 250 20.09 -24.68 5.88
CA ASN A 250 21.14 -24.03 6.64
C ASN A 250 22.07 -23.20 5.73
N MET A 251 22.36 -23.71 4.53
CA MET A 251 23.12 -22.98 3.53
C MET A 251 22.34 -21.76 2.98
N ASP A 252 21.04 -21.88 2.74
CA ASP A 252 20.20 -20.73 2.32
C ASP A 252 20.18 -19.63 3.39
N LEU A 253 20.01 -20.01 4.66
CA LEU A 253 20.04 -19.10 5.79
C LEU A 253 21.42 -18.45 5.96
N SER A 254 22.50 -19.23 5.82
CA SER A 254 23.88 -18.69 5.86
C SER A 254 24.12 -17.67 4.74
N ASN A 255 23.67 -17.96 3.52
CA ASN A 255 23.74 -17.02 2.40
C ASN A 255 22.91 -15.76 2.66
N MET A 256 21.79 -15.88 3.37
CA MET A 256 20.92 -14.78 3.74
C MET A 256 21.56 -13.87 4.77
N THR A 257 22.13 -14.45 5.83
CA THR A 257 22.89 -13.73 6.86
C THR A 257 24.08 -13.01 6.24
N GLN A 258 24.89 -13.70 5.42
CA GLN A 258 26.04 -13.09 4.73
C GLN A 258 25.62 -11.92 3.83
N TRP A 259 24.51 -12.07 3.11
CA TRP A 259 23.99 -11.00 2.27
C TRP A 259 23.50 -9.81 3.10
N ALA A 260 22.78 -10.05 4.20
CA ALA A 260 22.31 -9.00 5.10
C ALA A 260 23.50 -8.24 5.73
N ASP A 261 24.54 -8.96 6.16
CA ASP A 261 25.77 -8.37 6.71
C ASP A 261 26.51 -7.48 5.71
N GLY A 262 26.57 -7.91 4.44
CA GLY A 262 27.12 -7.11 3.35
C GLY A 262 26.29 -5.87 2.99
N ASN A 263 25.03 -5.80 3.45
CA ASN A 263 24.09 -4.70 3.19
C ASN A 263 23.61 -4.03 4.49
N ALA A 264 24.44 -4.09 5.54
CA ALA A 264 24.10 -3.63 6.88
C ALA A 264 23.78 -2.14 7.01
N SER A 265 24.14 -1.33 6.01
CA SER A 265 23.76 0.10 5.94
C SER A 265 22.26 0.30 5.65
N ILE A 266 21.59 -0.74 5.17
CA ILE A 266 20.21 -0.67 4.67
C ILE A 266 19.32 -1.73 5.34
N VAL A 267 19.88 -2.88 5.70
CA VAL A 267 19.20 -4.01 6.35
C VAL A 267 19.86 -4.31 7.70
N HIS A 268 19.09 -4.76 8.68
CA HIS A 268 19.64 -5.11 10.00
C HIS A 268 20.47 -6.39 9.93
N LYS A 269 21.63 -6.39 10.60
CA LYS A 269 22.49 -7.56 10.72
C LYS A 269 21.85 -8.64 11.57
N PHE A 270 21.98 -9.89 11.14
CA PHE A 270 21.44 -11.03 11.86
C PHE A 270 22.41 -11.39 12.97
N CYS A 271 21.96 -11.45 14.22
CA CYS A 271 22.77 -12.05 15.28
C CYS A 271 22.72 -13.58 15.18
N ALA A 272 23.66 -14.25 15.86
CA ALA A 272 23.76 -15.70 15.84
C ALA A 272 22.50 -16.36 16.42
N GLU A 273 21.97 -15.79 17.49
CA GLU A 273 20.79 -16.28 18.20
C GLU A 273 19.52 -16.15 17.35
N TYR A 274 19.34 -15.02 16.67
CA TYR A 274 18.23 -14.83 15.72
C TYR A 274 18.33 -15.84 14.56
N THR A 275 19.55 -16.05 14.04
CA THR A 275 19.78 -17.03 12.96
C THR A 275 19.41 -18.44 13.41
N GLU A 276 19.84 -18.87 14.59
CA GLU A 276 19.51 -20.19 15.14
C GLU A 276 17.99 -20.38 15.33
N LYS A 277 17.32 -19.40 15.92
CA LYS A 277 15.85 -19.45 16.13
C LYS A 277 15.10 -19.44 14.81
N SER A 278 15.48 -18.55 13.89
CA SER A 278 14.95 -18.50 12.53
C SER A 278 15.15 -19.83 11.80
N PHE A 279 16.28 -20.52 11.99
CA PHE A 279 16.50 -21.85 11.42
C PHE A 279 15.51 -22.88 11.98
N LYS A 280 15.35 -22.91 13.30
CA LYS A 280 14.46 -23.83 14.00
C LYS A 280 13.00 -23.63 13.57
N GLU A 281 12.53 -22.39 13.53
CA GLU A 281 11.17 -22.04 13.15
C GLU A 281 10.85 -22.36 11.68
N GLN A 282 11.84 -22.20 10.79
CA GLN A 282 11.67 -22.46 9.36
C GLN A 282 11.80 -23.94 8.99
N THR A 283 12.29 -24.80 9.89
CA THR A 283 12.53 -26.23 9.61
C THR A 283 11.25 -27.05 9.79
N PRO A 284 10.63 -27.55 8.70
CA PRO A 284 9.42 -28.36 8.81
C PRO A 284 9.67 -29.76 9.36
N HIS A 285 8.59 -30.35 9.88
CA HIS A 285 8.47 -31.80 9.99
C HIS A 285 7.74 -32.38 8.79
N LEU A 286 8.10 -33.61 8.42
CA LEU A 286 7.46 -34.38 7.37
C LEU A 286 6.29 -35.21 7.90
N TYR A 287 5.20 -35.27 7.13
CA TYR A 287 4.16 -36.28 7.25
C TYR A 287 4.21 -37.18 6.02
N ARG A 288 4.45 -38.48 6.20
CA ARG A 288 4.54 -39.43 5.07
C ARG A 288 5.46 -38.93 3.94
N ASN A 289 6.64 -38.42 4.33
CA ASN A 289 7.64 -37.84 3.43
C ASN A 289 7.24 -36.54 2.70
N ALA A 290 6.20 -35.84 3.14
CA ALA A 290 5.79 -34.55 2.59
C ALA A 290 5.70 -33.48 3.69
N VAL A 291 6.09 -32.24 3.35
CA VAL A 291 5.78 -31.07 4.18
C VAL A 291 4.34 -30.67 3.87
N LEU A 292 3.45 -30.67 4.86
CA LEU A 292 2.03 -30.40 4.60
C LEU A 292 1.77 -28.92 4.34
N ALA A 293 2.24 -28.05 5.22
CA ALA A 293 1.99 -26.61 5.13
C ALA A 293 3.20 -25.80 5.59
N VAL A 294 3.34 -24.60 5.04
CA VAL A 294 4.21 -23.54 5.57
C VAL A 294 3.39 -22.27 5.75
N LEU A 295 3.60 -21.59 6.87
CA LEU A 295 3.07 -20.26 7.14
C LEU A 295 4.09 -19.20 6.70
N PHE A 296 3.59 -18.19 5.98
CA PHE A 296 4.41 -17.13 5.44
C PHE A 296 3.96 -15.77 5.97
N GLY A 297 4.76 -15.12 6.80
CA GLY A 297 4.53 -13.75 7.24
C GLY A 297 5.01 -12.73 6.21
N ASP A 298 4.81 -11.45 6.51
CA ASP A 298 5.19 -10.34 5.64
C ASP A 298 6.66 -9.95 5.91
N ASP A 299 6.91 -9.18 6.95
CA ASP A 299 8.23 -8.79 7.42
C ASP A 299 8.42 -9.03 8.92
N VAL A 300 9.67 -9.24 9.31
CA VAL A 300 10.03 -9.47 10.72
C VAL A 300 9.83 -8.17 11.50
N THR A 301 9.07 -8.23 12.58
CA THR A 301 8.87 -7.06 13.44
C THR A 301 10.17 -6.69 14.17
N LEU A 302 10.35 -5.40 14.49
CA LEU A 302 11.50 -4.94 15.28
C LEU A 302 11.62 -5.69 16.61
N VAL A 303 10.49 -5.91 17.30
CA VAL A 303 10.44 -6.65 18.57
C VAL A 303 10.91 -8.09 18.37
N ALA A 304 10.33 -8.81 17.41
CA ALA A 304 10.72 -10.20 17.13
C ALA A 304 12.20 -10.33 16.73
N PHE A 305 12.72 -9.38 15.94
CA PHE A 305 14.12 -9.38 15.53
C PHE A 305 15.07 -9.12 16.71
N THR A 306 14.80 -8.08 17.51
CA THR A 306 15.66 -7.67 18.63
C THR A 306 15.60 -8.61 19.83
N GLN A 307 14.41 -9.10 20.17
CA GLN A 307 14.19 -10.06 21.25
C GLN A 307 14.39 -11.52 20.80
N GLN A 308 14.66 -11.72 19.50
CA GLN A 308 14.86 -13.03 18.89
C GLN A 308 13.65 -13.93 19.21
N GLN A 309 12.43 -13.45 18.98
CA GLN A 309 11.22 -14.22 19.29
C GLN A 309 10.74 -14.98 18.06
N ASP A 310 10.37 -16.24 18.27
CA ASP A 310 9.67 -17.04 17.27
C ASP A 310 8.24 -16.49 17.11
N PHE A 311 7.73 -16.46 15.89
CA PHE A 311 6.38 -15.99 15.60
C PHE A 311 5.30 -16.91 16.15
N LEU A 312 5.50 -18.23 16.20
CA LEU A 312 4.50 -19.18 16.71
C LEU A 312 4.79 -19.72 18.12
N CYS A 313 5.86 -19.27 18.79
CA CYS A 313 6.18 -19.75 20.12
C CYS A 313 5.62 -18.83 21.20
N ARG A 314 4.91 -19.40 22.18
CA ARG A 314 4.27 -18.66 23.27
C ARG A 314 5.21 -18.68 24.49
N PHE A 315 6.11 -17.70 24.60
CA PHE A 315 6.90 -17.56 25.82
C PHE A 315 6.03 -16.99 26.95
N SER A 316 6.15 -17.61 28.13
CA SER A 316 5.15 -17.50 29.21
C SER A 316 5.01 -16.13 29.87
N ASN A 317 5.83 -15.13 29.54
CA ASN A 317 5.73 -13.77 30.09
C ASN A 317 6.18 -12.65 29.14
N GLU A 318 6.49 -12.94 27.88
CA GLU A 318 7.07 -11.94 26.97
C GLU A 318 6.02 -11.27 26.08
N LEU A 319 6.31 -10.04 25.67
CA LEU A 319 5.52 -9.25 24.73
C LEU A 319 5.52 -9.93 23.35
N LEU A 320 4.55 -10.81 23.11
CA LEU A 320 4.31 -11.37 21.79
C LEU A 320 3.91 -10.26 20.81
N ALA A 321 4.43 -10.35 19.58
CA ALA A 321 3.88 -9.56 18.49
C ALA A 321 2.37 -9.83 18.39
N ARG A 322 1.56 -8.76 18.25
CA ARG A 322 0.09 -8.89 18.22
C ARG A 322 -0.42 -9.87 17.16
N SER A 323 0.21 -9.85 15.98
CA SER A 323 -0.10 -10.77 14.87
C SER A 323 0.22 -12.23 15.21
N SER A 324 1.32 -12.47 15.94
CA SER A 324 1.69 -13.77 16.47
C SER A 324 0.62 -14.29 17.45
N ALA A 325 0.20 -13.48 18.42
CA ALA A 325 -0.81 -13.88 19.41
C ALA A 325 -2.14 -14.32 18.75
N VAL A 326 -2.59 -13.58 17.73
CA VAL A 326 -3.78 -13.94 16.95
C VAL A 326 -3.60 -15.25 16.19
N ALA A 327 -2.48 -15.41 15.47
CA ALA A 327 -2.19 -16.64 14.72
C ALA A 327 -2.09 -17.86 15.65
N ILE A 328 -1.38 -17.72 16.76
CA ILE A 328 -1.26 -18.74 17.81
C ILE A 328 -2.64 -19.12 18.34
N ASN A 329 -3.50 -18.15 18.67
CA ASN A 329 -4.83 -18.47 19.19
C ASN A 329 -5.67 -19.24 18.17
N VAL A 330 -5.76 -18.76 16.93
CA VAL A 330 -6.54 -19.45 15.88
C VAL A 330 -6.01 -20.87 15.66
N VAL A 331 -4.69 -21.04 15.51
CA VAL A 331 -4.07 -22.36 15.33
C VAL A 331 -4.33 -23.25 16.55
N THR A 332 -4.23 -22.71 17.77
CA THR A 332 -4.51 -23.45 19.02
C THR A 332 -5.95 -23.97 19.04
N GLN A 333 -6.93 -23.12 18.72
CA GLN A 333 -8.34 -23.50 18.73
C GLN A 333 -8.62 -24.58 17.68
N LEU A 334 -8.08 -24.43 16.47
CA LEU A 334 -8.21 -25.45 15.42
C LEU A 334 -7.56 -26.78 15.82
N LEU A 335 -6.39 -26.74 16.46
CA LEU A 335 -5.72 -27.94 16.96
C LEU A 335 -6.52 -28.62 18.07
N LYS A 336 -7.06 -27.87 19.02
CA LYS A 336 -7.95 -28.42 20.08
C LYS A 336 -9.13 -29.16 19.49
N ILE A 337 -9.76 -28.59 18.46
CA ILE A 337 -10.92 -29.22 17.81
C ILE A 337 -10.51 -30.47 17.03
N ASP A 338 -9.44 -30.42 16.22
CA ASP A 338 -9.00 -31.56 15.38
C ASP A 338 -8.37 -32.71 16.20
N MET A 339 -7.73 -32.38 17.33
CA MET A 339 -7.15 -33.37 18.24
C MET A 339 -8.15 -33.94 19.24
N ASN A 340 -9.33 -33.31 19.37
CA ASN A 340 -10.34 -33.64 20.39
C ASN A 340 -9.74 -33.65 21.82
N GLU A 341 -8.77 -32.78 22.07
CA GLU A 341 -8.09 -32.63 23.36
C GLU A 341 -8.64 -31.41 24.08
N ALA A 342 -9.16 -31.62 25.30
CA ALA A 342 -9.84 -30.58 26.06
C ALA A 342 -8.90 -29.45 26.53
N ASP A 343 -7.67 -29.76 26.98
CA ASP A 343 -6.92 -28.78 27.78
C ASP A 343 -5.39 -28.65 27.54
N ASP A 344 -4.69 -29.59 26.89
CA ASP A 344 -3.20 -29.64 26.94
C ASP A 344 -2.47 -29.25 25.63
N VAL A 345 -3.20 -28.73 24.62
CA VAL A 345 -2.62 -28.30 23.32
C VAL A 345 -1.74 -27.05 23.46
N SER A 346 -1.67 -26.42 24.63
CA SER A 346 -0.85 -25.23 24.88
C SER A 346 0.65 -25.49 24.95
N LYS A 347 1.11 -26.74 24.78
CA LYS A 347 2.55 -27.06 24.78
C LYS A 347 3.21 -26.53 23.50
N GLU A 348 4.33 -25.82 23.65
CA GLU A 348 5.16 -25.25 22.57
C GLU A 348 5.45 -26.23 21.42
N HIS A 349 5.43 -27.54 21.70
CA HIS A 349 5.71 -28.59 20.75
C HIS A 349 4.67 -28.71 19.63
N HIS A 350 3.43 -28.24 19.82
CA HIS A 350 2.37 -28.36 18.81
C HIS A 350 2.59 -27.44 17.60
N PHE A 351 3.17 -26.25 17.80
CA PHE A 351 3.42 -25.32 16.69
C PHE A 351 4.56 -25.76 15.77
N SER A 352 5.44 -26.66 16.22
CA SER A 352 6.55 -27.20 15.41
C SER A 352 6.11 -27.92 14.13
N ILE A 353 4.81 -28.23 13.97
CA ILE A 353 4.28 -28.80 12.74
C ILE A 353 4.04 -27.74 11.66
N PHE A 354 3.88 -26.47 12.04
CA PHE A 354 3.68 -25.34 11.12
C PHE A 354 4.96 -24.51 11.06
N PRO A 355 5.91 -24.82 10.17
CA PRO A 355 7.06 -23.94 9.97
C PRO A 355 6.58 -22.55 9.58
N PHE A 356 7.26 -21.53 10.10
CA PHE A 356 6.96 -20.14 9.80
C PHE A 356 8.17 -19.46 9.16
N ARG A 357 7.93 -18.60 8.17
CA ARG A 357 8.95 -17.78 7.52
C ARG A 357 8.37 -16.46 7.06
N ASP A 358 9.02 -15.35 7.33
CA ASP A 358 8.65 -14.08 6.70
C ASP A 358 9.12 -14.01 5.24
N LEU A 359 8.32 -13.37 4.38
CA LEU A 359 8.72 -13.05 3.01
C LEU A 359 9.97 -12.17 3.02
N TYR A 360 9.98 -11.16 3.90
CA TYR A 360 11.11 -10.30 4.19
C TYR A 360 11.74 -10.76 5.51
N PRO A 361 12.89 -11.47 5.47
CA PRO A 361 13.49 -12.09 6.65
C PRO A 361 14.21 -11.07 7.56
N TRP A 362 14.01 -9.78 7.33
CA TRP A 362 14.58 -8.65 8.05
C TRP A 362 13.49 -7.60 8.30
N ILE A 363 13.80 -6.61 9.12
CA ILE A 363 12.87 -5.52 9.45
C ILE A 363 12.58 -4.67 8.20
N GLY A 364 11.30 -4.55 7.85
CA GLY A 364 10.82 -3.75 6.72
C GLY A 364 10.98 -4.40 5.34
N LYS A 365 10.40 -3.76 4.33
CA LYS A 365 10.17 -4.36 3.00
C LYS A 365 11.19 -4.00 1.92
N ARG A 366 12.42 -3.67 2.32
CA ARG A 366 13.51 -3.31 1.38
C ARG A 366 13.98 -4.54 0.60
N PHE A 367 14.54 -4.32 -0.60
CA PHE A 367 15.11 -5.36 -1.45
C PHE A 367 14.15 -6.53 -1.78
N SER A 368 12.93 -6.20 -2.20
CA SER A 368 11.89 -7.19 -2.54
C SER A 368 12.33 -8.27 -3.53
N ASN A 369 13.20 -7.96 -4.49
CA ASN A 369 13.79 -8.96 -5.38
C ASN A 369 14.56 -10.04 -4.62
N LYS A 370 15.41 -9.63 -3.67
CA LYS A 370 16.28 -10.56 -2.93
C LYS A 370 15.49 -11.35 -1.89
N ALA A 371 14.57 -10.70 -1.17
CA ALA A 371 13.64 -11.35 -0.26
C ALA A 371 12.87 -12.50 -0.97
N ARG A 372 12.34 -12.22 -2.17
CA ARG A 372 11.64 -13.22 -3.00
C ARG A 372 12.57 -14.35 -3.47
N GLU A 373 13.81 -14.05 -3.85
CA GLU A 373 14.80 -15.07 -4.20
C GLU A 373 15.05 -16.04 -3.04
N PHE A 374 15.25 -15.53 -1.82
CA PHE A 374 15.38 -16.35 -0.61
C PHE A 374 14.12 -17.18 -0.35
N ALA A 375 12.93 -16.58 -0.44
CA ALA A 375 11.66 -17.29 -0.26
C ALA A 375 11.45 -18.40 -1.32
N GLN A 376 11.84 -18.17 -2.58
CA GLN A 376 11.79 -19.18 -3.64
C GLN A 376 12.72 -20.36 -3.36
N ARG A 377 13.97 -20.10 -2.94
CA ARG A 377 14.94 -21.16 -2.60
C ARG A 377 14.48 -21.99 -1.42
N TYR A 378 13.90 -21.35 -0.41
CA TYR A 378 13.25 -22.02 0.70
C TYR A 378 12.13 -22.95 0.23
N LEU A 379 11.14 -22.44 -0.50
CA LEU A 379 10.00 -23.23 -1.00
C LEU A 379 10.44 -24.38 -1.90
N HIS A 380 11.49 -24.18 -2.72
CA HIS A 380 12.07 -25.24 -3.54
C HIS A 380 12.75 -26.34 -2.70
N THR A 381 13.29 -25.99 -1.54
CA THR A 381 13.97 -26.91 -0.62
C THR A 381 12.96 -27.72 0.19
N VAL A 382 11.97 -27.07 0.80
CA VAL A 382 10.98 -27.73 1.67
C VAL A 382 9.82 -28.37 0.92
N ARG A 383 9.47 -27.85 -0.28
CA ARG A 383 8.42 -28.37 -1.17
C ARG A 383 7.09 -28.66 -0.45
N PRO A 384 6.49 -27.66 0.21
CA PRO A 384 5.24 -27.87 0.93
C PRO A 384 4.07 -28.12 -0.02
N LEU A 385 3.06 -28.87 0.44
CA LEU A 385 1.80 -29.05 -0.29
C LEU A 385 0.93 -27.78 -0.24
N LEU A 386 0.99 -27.05 0.88
CA LEU A 386 0.23 -25.82 1.12
C LEU A 386 1.18 -24.69 1.54
N VAL A 387 0.96 -23.49 0.99
CA VAL A 387 1.63 -22.27 1.44
C VAL A 387 0.55 -21.28 1.85
N ILE A 388 0.62 -20.81 3.09
CA ILE A 388 -0.39 -19.94 3.69
C ILE A 388 0.26 -18.58 3.92
N GLY A 389 -0.09 -17.60 3.10
CA GLY A 389 0.33 -16.21 3.30
C GLY A 389 -0.50 -15.53 4.39
N LEU A 390 0.18 -14.89 5.34
CA LEU A 390 -0.42 -14.11 6.42
C LEU A 390 -0.25 -12.63 6.10
N GLY A 391 -1.26 -12.05 5.44
CA GLY A 391 -1.28 -10.65 5.02
C GLY A 391 -1.38 -10.48 3.50
N SER A 392 -1.80 -9.29 3.06
CA SER A 392 -2.07 -9.01 1.63
C SER A 392 -0.82 -9.08 0.77
N ASP A 393 0.29 -8.49 1.24
CA ASP A 393 1.49 -8.30 0.44
C ASP A 393 2.19 -9.64 0.22
N CYS A 394 2.39 -10.40 1.29
CA CYS A 394 2.92 -11.74 1.22
C CYS A 394 2.02 -12.68 0.40
N SER A 395 0.71 -12.67 0.62
CA SER A 395 -0.24 -13.47 -0.17
C SER A 395 -0.21 -13.09 -1.65
N GLY A 396 -0.13 -11.80 -1.96
CA GLY A 396 -0.01 -11.29 -3.33
C GLY A 396 1.29 -11.73 -4.00
N ALA A 397 2.41 -11.71 -3.27
CA ALA A 397 3.70 -12.19 -3.76
C ALA A 397 3.68 -13.70 -4.01
N LEU A 398 3.14 -14.49 -3.08
CA LEU A 398 2.97 -15.95 -3.22
C LEU A 398 2.03 -16.30 -4.38
N ALA A 399 0.91 -15.58 -4.52
CA ALA A 399 -0.01 -15.74 -5.64
C ALA A 399 0.65 -15.42 -6.99
N ALA A 400 1.62 -14.51 -7.01
CA ALA A 400 2.46 -14.21 -8.17
C ALA A 400 3.65 -15.19 -8.35
N ASN A 401 3.66 -16.33 -7.63
CA ASN A 401 4.76 -17.29 -7.60
C ASN A 401 6.13 -16.65 -7.28
N LEU A 402 6.10 -15.54 -6.54
CA LEU A 402 7.27 -14.74 -6.19
C LEU A 402 8.03 -14.16 -7.41
N PHE A 403 7.46 -14.18 -8.63
CA PHE A 403 8.13 -13.65 -9.84
C PHE A 403 7.93 -12.15 -10.04
N HIS A 404 6.81 -11.58 -9.58
CA HIS A 404 6.51 -10.16 -9.73
C HIS A 404 6.84 -9.34 -8.48
N ASN A 405 7.53 -8.20 -8.68
CA ASN A 405 7.94 -7.27 -7.61
C ASN A 405 6.80 -6.78 -6.74
N ASN A 406 5.62 -6.62 -7.32
CA ASN A 406 4.46 -6.02 -6.67
C ASN A 406 3.40 -7.07 -6.30
N GLY A 407 3.71 -8.36 -6.46
CA GLY A 407 2.73 -9.43 -6.33
C GLY A 407 1.54 -9.27 -7.29
N VAL A 408 0.46 -10.00 -7.01
CA VAL A 408 -0.85 -9.71 -7.59
C VAL A 408 -1.43 -8.53 -6.82
N GLN A 409 -1.39 -7.32 -7.40
CA GLN A 409 -2.03 -6.12 -6.84
C GLN A 409 -3.55 -6.25 -6.92
N SER A 410 -4.15 -7.06 -6.06
CA SER A 410 -5.60 -7.13 -5.94
C SER A 410 -6.02 -6.61 -4.57
N LYS A 411 -6.75 -5.49 -4.55
CA LYS A 411 -7.53 -5.05 -3.39
C LYS A 411 -8.55 -6.12 -2.96
N MET A 412 -8.87 -7.06 -3.86
CA MET A 412 -9.65 -8.27 -3.56
C MET A 412 -8.70 -9.47 -3.54
N PHE A 413 -7.99 -9.71 -2.44
CA PHE A 413 -7.15 -10.89 -2.29
C PHE A 413 -7.96 -12.14 -1.88
N LEU A 414 -9.09 -11.95 -1.18
CA LEU A 414 -9.97 -13.04 -0.73
C LEU A 414 -10.41 -14.01 -1.84
N PRO A 415 -10.74 -13.57 -3.07
CA PRO A 415 -11.03 -14.48 -4.17
C PRO A 415 -9.86 -15.39 -4.57
N PHE A 416 -8.62 -15.02 -4.22
CA PHE A 416 -7.39 -15.75 -4.54
C PHE A 416 -6.87 -16.60 -3.37
N ALA A 417 -7.36 -16.37 -2.15
CA ALA A 417 -7.03 -17.18 -0.99
C ALA A 417 -7.56 -18.61 -1.19
N GLY A 418 -6.67 -19.60 -1.05
CA GLY A 418 -7.03 -21.00 -1.20
C GLY A 418 -7.27 -21.49 -2.63
N ILE A 419 -6.92 -20.71 -3.68
CA ILE A 419 -6.96 -21.24 -5.07
C ILE A 419 -5.88 -22.33 -5.22
N PRO A 420 -6.27 -23.59 -5.46
CA PRO A 420 -5.31 -24.64 -5.76
C PRO A 420 -4.77 -24.37 -7.16
N LYS A 421 -3.46 -24.15 -7.30
CA LYS A 421 -2.84 -24.03 -8.62
C LYS A 421 -2.69 -25.37 -9.35
N ASN A 422 -3.14 -26.48 -8.76
CA ASN A 422 -3.09 -27.81 -9.36
C ASN A 422 -4.49 -28.42 -9.57
N THR A 423 -4.70 -28.91 -10.79
CA THR A 423 -5.95 -29.02 -11.57
C THR A 423 -6.84 -30.25 -11.28
N GLY A 424 -6.90 -30.75 -10.05
CA GLY A 424 -7.62 -32.01 -9.74
C GLY A 424 -8.81 -31.94 -8.77
N LEU A 425 -8.91 -30.89 -7.96
CA LEU A 425 -9.82 -30.82 -6.79
C LEU A 425 -10.72 -29.57 -6.76
N THR A 426 -10.85 -28.89 -7.90
CA THR A 426 -11.47 -27.57 -8.02
C THR A 426 -12.90 -27.50 -7.47
N GLY A 427 -13.76 -28.49 -7.73
CA GLY A 427 -15.19 -28.39 -7.38
C GLY A 427 -15.52 -28.43 -5.87
N GLN A 428 -14.83 -29.25 -5.09
CA GLN A 428 -15.08 -29.32 -3.63
C GLN A 428 -14.48 -28.11 -2.90
N LEU A 429 -13.33 -27.62 -3.39
CA LEU A 429 -12.66 -26.44 -2.84
C LEU A 429 -13.38 -25.14 -3.23
N GLU A 430 -13.98 -25.05 -4.41
CA GLU A 430 -14.86 -23.93 -4.79
C GLU A 430 -16.13 -23.86 -3.92
N SER A 431 -16.68 -25.01 -3.53
CA SER A 431 -17.83 -25.07 -2.62
C SER A 431 -17.47 -24.58 -1.22
N ALA A 432 -16.34 -25.05 -0.66
CA ALA A 432 -15.82 -24.58 0.63
C ALA A 432 -15.47 -23.08 0.59
N ARG A 433 -14.83 -22.60 -0.48
CA ARG A 433 -14.56 -21.18 -0.72
C ARG A 433 -15.85 -20.36 -0.70
N THR A 434 -16.86 -20.79 -1.45
CA THR A 434 -18.13 -20.06 -1.54
C THR A 434 -18.81 -19.96 -0.17
N ALA A 435 -18.71 -21.01 0.66
CA ALA A 435 -19.20 -20.99 2.02
C ALA A 435 -18.42 -19.99 2.90
N CYS A 436 -17.08 -20.04 2.87
CA CYS A 436 -16.23 -19.12 3.65
C CYS A 436 -16.42 -17.65 3.22
N SER A 437 -16.44 -17.34 1.93
CA SER A 437 -16.64 -15.97 1.45
C SER A 437 -18.00 -15.39 1.88
N ARG A 438 -19.08 -16.19 1.82
CA ARG A 438 -20.41 -15.77 2.30
C ARG A 438 -20.44 -15.51 3.79
N MET A 439 -19.71 -16.30 4.59
CA MET A 439 -19.61 -16.08 6.04
C MET A 439 -18.85 -14.79 6.36
N PHE A 440 -17.72 -14.53 5.70
CA PHE A 440 -16.97 -13.29 5.90
C PHE A 440 -17.77 -12.05 5.48
N GLU A 441 -18.48 -12.10 4.34
CA GLU A 441 -19.39 -11.02 3.93
C GLU A 441 -20.51 -10.81 4.95
N LYS A 442 -21.13 -11.89 5.42
CA LYS A 442 -22.18 -11.83 6.45
C LYS A 442 -21.66 -11.23 7.76
N ARG A 443 -20.49 -11.66 8.26
CA ARG A 443 -19.88 -11.15 9.49
C ARG A 443 -19.46 -9.68 9.35
N SER A 444 -18.93 -9.28 8.19
CA SER A 444 -18.62 -7.88 7.89
C SER A 444 -19.89 -7.00 7.89
N GLN A 445 -21.00 -7.51 7.36
CA GLN A 445 -22.30 -6.83 7.37
C GLN A 445 -22.92 -6.76 8.78
N GLU A 446 -22.78 -7.81 9.58
CA GLU A 446 -23.36 -7.93 10.93
C GLU A 446 -22.56 -7.13 11.98
N GLN A 447 -21.23 -7.14 11.93
CA GLN A 447 -20.39 -6.43 12.90
C GLN A 447 -20.21 -4.94 12.58
N PHE A 448 -20.28 -4.52 11.30
CA PHE A 448 -20.00 -3.13 10.92
C PHE A 448 -20.95 -2.58 9.84
N PRO A 449 -22.22 -2.28 10.18
CA PRO A 449 -23.24 -1.82 9.22
C PRO A 449 -22.84 -0.56 8.43
N ARG A 450 -22.02 0.32 9.03
CA ARG A 450 -21.51 1.55 8.40
C ARG A 450 -20.33 1.31 7.45
N THR A 451 -19.51 0.29 7.70
CA THR A 451 -18.44 -0.12 6.78
C THR A 451 -19.03 -0.71 5.50
N ALA A 452 -20.12 -1.47 5.61
CA ALA A 452 -20.89 -1.95 4.46
C ALA A 452 -21.47 -0.79 3.63
N LEU A 453 -22.04 0.24 4.28
CA LEU A 453 -22.53 1.44 3.60
C LEU A 453 -21.40 2.24 2.92
N ASN A 454 -20.25 2.40 3.60
CA ASN A 454 -19.09 3.09 3.04
C ASN A 454 -18.45 2.30 1.89
N MET A 455 -18.42 0.97 1.96
CA MET A 455 -18.00 0.10 0.85
C MET A 455 -18.96 0.19 -0.32
N GLU A 456 -20.28 0.26 -0.09
CA GLU A 456 -21.29 0.45 -1.14
C GLU A 456 -21.18 1.85 -1.79
N LEU A 457 -20.98 2.90 -0.99
CA LEU A 457 -20.79 4.27 -1.48
C LEU A 457 -19.46 4.46 -2.23
N THR A 458 -18.40 3.81 -1.77
CA THR A 458 -17.07 3.82 -2.43
C THR A 458 -17.10 2.98 -3.71
N SER A 459 -17.80 1.85 -3.71
CA SER A 459 -18.08 1.06 -4.91
C SER A 459 -18.88 1.85 -5.94
N LYS A 460 -19.94 2.56 -5.51
CA LYS A 460 -20.72 3.47 -6.37
C LYS A 460 -19.86 4.63 -6.92
N ARG A 461 -19.07 5.31 -6.09
CA ARG A 461 -18.18 6.41 -6.52
C ARG A 461 -17.09 5.95 -7.49
N ASN A 462 -16.46 4.80 -7.22
CA ASN A 462 -15.46 4.23 -8.12
C ASN A 462 -16.09 3.81 -9.45
N SER A 463 -17.30 3.24 -9.43
CA SER A 463 -18.02 2.91 -10.65
C SER A 463 -18.36 4.14 -11.50
N GLU A 464 -18.75 5.27 -10.90
CA GLU A 464 -19.06 6.50 -11.65
C GLU A 464 -17.83 7.22 -12.21
N ALA A 465 -16.73 7.32 -11.44
CA ALA A 465 -15.49 7.91 -11.92
C ALA A 465 -14.80 7.04 -12.99
N GLU A 466 -14.91 5.71 -12.86
CA GLU A 466 -14.46 4.76 -13.86
C GLU A 466 -15.32 4.83 -15.12
N LEU A 467 -16.65 4.94 -15.01
CA LEU A 467 -17.58 5.14 -16.14
C LEU A 467 -17.30 6.44 -16.92
N LEU A 468 -16.89 7.52 -16.24
CA LEU A 468 -16.53 8.79 -16.89
C LEU A 468 -15.19 8.70 -17.64
N SER A 469 -14.17 8.06 -17.05
CA SER A 469 -12.90 7.74 -17.72
C SER A 469 -13.09 6.81 -18.93
N ILE A 470 -14.06 5.88 -18.85
CA ILE A 470 -14.46 4.96 -19.93
C ILE A 470 -15.14 5.68 -21.10
N ALA A 471 -15.90 6.75 -20.83
CA ALA A 471 -16.60 7.50 -21.87
C ALA A 471 -15.67 8.39 -22.71
N GLU A 472 -14.57 8.89 -22.13
CA GLU A 472 -13.69 9.86 -22.79
C GLU A 472 -12.61 9.25 -23.69
N ALA A 473 -12.11 8.04 -23.39
CA ALA A 473 -10.95 7.49 -24.09
C ALA A 473 -11.26 6.64 -25.35
N GLU A 474 -12.51 6.22 -25.57
CA GLU A 474 -12.83 5.06 -26.44
C GLU A 474 -14.15 5.18 -27.22
N SER A 475 -14.53 6.39 -27.66
CA SER A 475 -15.68 6.56 -28.55
C SER A 475 -15.33 6.20 -30.00
N ALA A 476 -16.25 5.53 -30.68
CA ALA A 476 -16.17 5.13 -32.07
C ALA A 476 -16.04 6.33 -33.03
N ILE A 477 -14.96 6.38 -33.82
CA ILE A 477 -14.67 7.44 -34.82
C ILE A 477 -14.81 6.85 -36.22
N GLY A 478 -15.37 7.63 -37.15
CA GLY A 478 -15.69 7.18 -38.51
C GLY A 478 -16.91 6.26 -38.55
N VAL A 479 -17.62 6.21 -39.67
CA VAL A 479 -18.75 5.27 -39.83
C VAL A 479 -18.25 3.82 -39.88
N PRO A 480 -19.05 2.81 -39.45
CA PRO A 480 -18.72 1.40 -39.64
C PRO A 480 -18.18 1.10 -41.04
N GLY A 481 -17.01 0.46 -41.13
CA GLY A 481 -16.34 0.12 -42.39
C GLY A 481 -15.54 1.24 -43.06
N SER A 482 -15.46 2.43 -42.48
CA SER A 482 -14.58 3.50 -42.96
C SER A 482 -13.10 3.21 -42.68
N ALA A 483 -12.21 3.84 -43.45
CA ALA A 483 -10.77 3.73 -43.23
C ALA A 483 -10.36 4.32 -41.87
N GLU A 484 -11.00 5.41 -41.42
CA GLU A 484 -10.76 5.97 -40.09
C GLU A 484 -11.15 4.97 -39.00
N ARG A 485 -12.28 4.27 -39.18
CA ARG A 485 -12.74 3.24 -38.25
C ARG A 485 -11.75 2.08 -38.18
N GLU A 486 -11.31 1.57 -39.32
CA GLU A 486 -10.34 0.48 -39.39
C GLU A 486 -9.03 0.83 -38.68
N GLN A 487 -8.49 2.03 -38.94
CA GLN A 487 -7.28 2.52 -38.27
C GLN A 487 -7.47 2.62 -36.75
N GLN A 488 -8.63 3.13 -36.30
CA GLN A 488 -8.96 3.20 -34.87
C GLN A 488 -8.98 1.81 -34.23
N LEU A 489 -9.61 0.83 -34.87
CA LEU A 489 -9.73 -0.52 -34.34
C LEU A 489 -8.38 -1.25 -34.29
N VAL A 490 -7.55 -1.11 -35.32
CA VAL A 490 -6.18 -1.66 -35.32
C VAL A 490 -5.36 -1.03 -34.20
N ARG A 491 -5.50 0.28 -33.95
CA ARG A 491 -4.87 0.97 -32.83
C ARG A 491 -5.36 0.40 -31.49
N LEU A 492 -6.67 0.28 -31.30
CA LEU A 492 -7.27 -0.23 -30.06
C LEU A 492 -6.87 -1.70 -29.78
N TRP A 493 -6.81 -2.56 -30.81
CA TRP A 493 -6.31 -3.93 -30.68
C TRP A 493 -4.85 -3.97 -30.17
N LYS A 494 -3.98 -3.10 -30.71
CA LYS A 494 -2.57 -3.02 -30.31
C LYS A 494 -2.38 -2.54 -28.86
N MET A 495 -3.35 -1.81 -28.31
CA MET A 495 -3.30 -1.32 -26.93
C MET A 495 -3.65 -2.41 -25.90
N ASN A 496 -4.24 -3.54 -26.31
CA ASN A 496 -4.66 -4.66 -25.44
C ASN A 496 -5.36 -4.19 -24.16
N LEU A 497 -6.41 -3.40 -24.34
CA LEU A 497 -7.20 -2.89 -23.22
C LEU A 497 -8.13 -4.00 -22.75
N GLY A 498 -7.79 -4.66 -21.64
CA GLY A 498 -8.49 -5.88 -21.18
C GLY A 498 -10.02 -5.78 -21.14
N ARG A 499 -10.59 -4.58 -20.89
CA ARG A 499 -12.03 -4.31 -20.93
C ARG A 499 -12.69 -4.46 -22.31
N LEU A 500 -11.95 -4.19 -23.39
CA LEU A 500 -12.41 -4.42 -24.76
C LEU A 500 -12.33 -5.90 -25.17
N HIS A 501 -11.69 -6.74 -24.36
CA HIS A 501 -11.52 -8.18 -24.58
C HIS A 501 -12.42 -9.02 -23.67
N THR A 502 -13.50 -8.41 -23.15
CA THR A 502 -14.41 -9.04 -22.18
C THR A 502 -15.31 -10.12 -22.78
N ILE A 503 -15.61 -10.03 -24.08
CA ILE A 503 -16.38 -11.03 -24.85
C ILE A 503 -15.44 -11.90 -25.69
N ILE A 504 -14.48 -11.28 -26.37
CA ILE A 504 -13.53 -11.96 -27.25
C ILE A 504 -12.12 -11.72 -26.70
N PRO A 505 -11.38 -12.79 -26.31
CA PRO A 505 -10.05 -12.65 -25.73
C PRO A 505 -9.05 -12.02 -26.71
N HIS A 506 -7.98 -11.42 -26.18
CA HIS A 506 -6.89 -10.86 -26.99
C HIS A 506 -5.99 -11.98 -27.53
N ASP A 507 -6.44 -12.60 -28.62
CA ASP A 507 -5.77 -13.68 -29.34
C ASP A 507 -5.72 -13.33 -30.84
N GLU A 508 -4.56 -13.52 -31.48
CA GLU A 508 -4.39 -13.21 -32.91
C GLU A 508 -5.31 -14.06 -33.80
N GLU A 509 -5.71 -15.27 -33.36
CA GLU A 509 -6.73 -16.07 -34.07
C GLU A 509 -8.13 -15.45 -33.99
N GLN A 510 -8.45 -14.77 -32.87
CA GLN A 510 -9.75 -14.15 -32.62
C GLN A 510 -9.83 -12.68 -33.07
N LYS A 511 -8.70 -12.11 -33.49
CA LYS A 511 -8.59 -10.72 -33.96
C LYS A 511 -9.57 -10.36 -35.07
N PRO A 512 -9.80 -11.17 -36.12
CA PRO A 512 -10.78 -10.84 -37.15
C PRO A 512 -12.20 -10.72 -36.58
N THR A 513 -12.57 -11.63 -35.69
CA THR A 513 -13.87 -11.64 -34.99
C THR A 513 -14.03 -10.41 -34.11
N TRP A 514 -12.97 -10.04 -33.38
CA TRP A 514 -12.96 -8.84 -32.55
C TRP A 514 -13.10 -7.56 -33.39
N LEU A 515 -12.34 -7.44 -34.48
CA LEU A 515 -12.42 -6.28 -35.38
C LEU A 515 -13.80 -6.14 -36.00
N ALA A 516 -14.40 -7.25 -36.45
CA ALA A 516 -15.76 -7.26 -36.97
C ALA A 516 -16.76 -6.78 -35.91
N LEU A 517 -16.67 -7.29 -34.68
CA LEU A 517 -17.55 -6.92 -33.57
C LEU A 517 -17.45 -5.43 -33.23
N MET A 518 -16.23 -4.88 -33.19
CA MET A 518 -16.05 -3.46 -32.88
C MET A 518 -16.46 -2.57 -34.06
N ASN A 519 -16.29 -3.02 -35.30
CA ASN A 519 -16.68 -2.23 -36.46
C ASN A 519 -18.18 -1.94 -36.51
N GLU A 520 -19.02 -2.79 -35.92
CA GLU A 520 -20.47 -2.58 -35.79
C GLU A 520 -20.86 -1.46 -34.82
N VAL A 521 -19.96 -0.98 -33.97
CA VAL A 521 -20.29 0.05 -32.97
C VAL A 521 -20.60 1.37 -33.69
N GLY A 522 -21.80 1.90 -33.50
CA GLY A 522 -22.25 3.15 -34.14
C GLY A 522 -21.30 4.32 -33.85
N LEU A 523 -21.22 5.27 -34.80
CA LEU A 523 -20.42 6.50 -34.65
C LEU A 523 -20.72 7.20 -33.30
N GLU A 524 -19.68 7.71 -32.65
CA GLU A 524 -19.72 8.39 -31.34
C GLU A 524 -20.19 7.51 -30.16
N LYS A 525 -20.43 6.20 -30.36
CA LYS A 525 -20.73 5.28 -29.26
C LYS A 525 -19.45 4.75 -28.63
N SER A 526 -19.44 4.60 -27.31
CA SER A 526 -18.32 3.97 -26.59
C SER A 526 -18.21 2.47 -26.91
N TYR A 527 -17.02 2.00 -27.28
CA TYR A 527 -16.74 0.57 -27.50
C TYR A 527 -16.97 -0.22 -26.21
N ALA A 528 -16.40 0.24 -25.10
CA ALA A 528 -16.51 -0.42 -23.81
C ALA A 528 -17.97 -0.56 -23.35
N MET A 529 -18.78 0.50 -23.45
CA MET A 529 -20.20 0.43 -23.08
C MET A 529 -20.98 -0.52 -23.99
N THR A 530 -20.66 -0.54 -25.28
CA THR A 530 -21.34 -1.44 -26.23
C THR A 530 -21.01 -2.90 -25.93
N LEU A 531 -19.75 -3.21 -25.58
CA LEU A 531 -19.34 -4.56 -25.18
C LEU A 531 -19.87 -4.95 -23.83
N MET A 532 -19.89 -4.04 -22.85
CA MET A 532 -20.52 -4.31 -21.57
C MET A 532 -21.97 -4.67 -21.80
N ASN A 533 -22.73 -3.90 -22.58
CA ASN A 533 -24.11 -4.21 -22.92
C ASN A 533 -24.25 -5.57 -23.64
N LYS A 534 -23.39 -5.88 -24.62
CA LYS A 534 -23.43 -7.18 -25.33
C LYS A 534 -23.10 -8.36 -24.41
N LYS A 535 -22.05 -8.26 -23.59
CA LYS A 535 -21.65 -9.28 -22.60
C LYS A 535 -22.74 -9.49 -21.57
N GLN A 536 -23.24 -8.38 -21.06
CA GLN A 536 -24.28 -8.37 -20.07
C GLN A 536 -25.63 -8.87 -20.61
N ALA A 537 -25.93 -8.69 -21.90
CA ALA A 537 -27.06 -9.33 -22.55
C ALA A 537 -26.84 -10.85 -22.64
N GLN A 538 -25.63 -11.31 -23.00
CA GLN A 538 -25.26 -12.74 -23.00
C GLN A 538 -25.40 -13.36 -21.59
N ASP A 539 -24.86 -12.69 -20.56
CA ASP A 539 -24.87 -13.16 -19.17
C ASP A 539 -26.26 -13.02 -18.52
N GLY A 540 -26.97 -11.92 -18.80
CA GLY A 540 -28.28 -11.61 -18.25
C GLY A 540 -29.39 -12.50 -18.80
N VAL A 541 -29.29 -12.92 -20.06
CA VAL A 541 -30.17 -13.95 -20.64
C VAL A 541 -29.95 -15.29 -19.93
N ALA A 542 -28.70 -15.65 -19.60
CA ALA A 542 -28.42 -16.87 -18.85
C ALA A 542 -28.94 -16.83 -17.39
N ALA A 543 -29.05 -15.63 -16.80
CA ALA A 543 -29.46 -15.44 -15.40
C ALA A 543 -30.90 -14.92 -15.21
N GLY A 544 -31.67 -14.71 -16.28
CA GLY A 544 -33.04 -14.19 -16.24
C GLY A 544 -33.15 -12.75 -15.68
N LYS A 545 -32.11 -11.92 -15.77
CA LYS A 545 -32.10 -10.54 -15.22
C LYS A 545 -31.57 -9.54 -16.24
N HIS A 546 -32.29 -8.43 -16.43
CA HIS A 546 -31.85 -7.37 -17.34
C HIS A 546 -30.61 -6.66 -16.78
N PRO A 547 -29.55 -6.50 -17.57
CA PRO A 547 -28.29 -6.04 -17.02
C PRO A 547 -28.21 -4.56 -16.62
N LEU A 548 -28.95 -3.71 -17.34
CA LEU A 548 -29.09 -2.29 -17.01
C LEU A 548 -30.24 -2.05 -16.02
N ARG A 549 -30.69 -3.07 -15.30
CA ARG A 549 -31.81 -2.98 -14.35
C ARG A 549 -31.68 -1.81 -13.38
N HIS A 550 -30.48 -1.55 -12.87
CA HIS A 550 -30.24 -0.45 -11.94
C HIS A 550 -30.35 0.95 -12.58
N ILE A 551 -30.14 1.07 -13.89
CA ILE A 551 -30.29 2.33 -14.66
C ILE A 551 -31.73 2.49 -15.17
N LEU A 552 -32.33 1.40 -15.66
CA LEU A 552 -33.66 1.42 -16.27
C LEU A 552 -34.78 1.46 -15.22
N ARG A 553 -34.67 0.69 -14.13
CA ARG A 553 -35.76 0.57 -13.14
C ARG A 553 -36.17 1.89 -12.48
N PRO A 554 -35.27 2.83 -12.13
CA PRO A 554 -35.67 4.13 -11.58
C PRO A 554 -36.43 5.01 -12.58
N ARG A 555 -36.36 4.68 -13.87
CA ARG A 555 -36.94 5.44 -14.99
C ARG A 555 -38.05 4.64 -15.70
N LYS A 556 -38.64 3.67 -14.99
CA LYS A 556 -39.70 2.82 -15.50
C LYS A 556 -40.86 3.67 -16.07
N PRO A 557 -41.29 3.46 -17.32
CA PRO A 557 -42.44 4.16 -17.87
C PRO A 557 -43.74 3.83 -17.14
N ALA A 558 -44.62 4.82 -16.98
CA ALA A 558 -45.87 4.66 -16.23
C ALA A 558 -46.85 3.63 -16.83
N PHE A 559 -46.72 3.32 -18.13
CA PHE A 559 -47.57 2.32 -18.81
C PHE A 559 -47.11 0.88 -18.61
N VAL A 560 -45.96 0.67 -17.96
CA VAL A 560 -45.42 -0.66 -17.67
C VAL A 560 -45.93 -1.11 -16.30
N SER A 561 -46.41 -2.36 -16.17
CA SER A 561 -46.85 -2.95 -14.89
C SER A 561 -45.70 -3.08 -13.89
N ASP A 562 -46.00 -3.02 -12.58
CA ASP A 562 -44.99 -3.27 -11.51
C ASP A 562 -44.56 -4.75 -11.45
N GLU A 563 -45.37 -5.62 -12.05
CA GLU A 563 -45.10 -7.03 -12.20
C GLU A 563 -44.43 -7.26 -13.56
N GLY A 564 -43.11 -7.52 -13.55
CA GLY A 564 -42.31 -7.89 -14.71
C GLY A 564 -41.13 -6.96 -15.03
N GLU A 565 -39.99 -7.54 -15.40
CA GLU A 565 -38.80 -6.82 -15.88
C GLU A 565 -38.60 -6.96 -17.40
N ASP A 566 -39.55 -7.61 -18.07
CA ASP A 566 -39.49 -7.95 -19.50
C ASP A 566 -39.43 -6.71 -20.39
N TRP A 567 -40.07 -5.62 -19.95
CA TRP A 567 -40.04 -4.33 -20.65
C TRP A 567 -38.62 -3.76 -20.81
N MET A 568 -37.69 -4.12 -19.92
CA MET A 568 -36.31 -3.66 -20.01
C MET A 568 -35.61 -4.26 -21.23
N TRP A 569 -36.05 -5.42 -21.70
CA TRP A 569 -35.51 -6.12 -22.89
C TRP A 569 -36.13 -5.65 -24.21
N ILE A 570 -37.13 -4.76 -24.16
CA ILE A 570 -37.77 -4.20 -25.35
C ILE A 570 -36.98 -2.95 -25.75
N ASP A 571 -36.19 -3.04 -26.82
CA ASP A 571 -35.30 -1.96 -27.27
C ASP A 571 -36.06 -0.65 -27.52
N GLU A 572 -37.30 -0.73 -28.02
CA GLU A 572 -38.17 0.43 -28.25
C GLU A 572 -38.51 1.19 -26.96
N ILE A 573 -38.42 0.54 -25.80
CA ILE A 573 -38.67 1.12 -24.48
C ILE A 573 -37.37 1.49 -23.77
N ALA A 574 -36.36 0.61 -23.81
CA ALA A 574 -35.11 0.80 -23.09
C ALA A 574 -34.18 1.84 -23.75
N GLN A 575 -34.06 1.86 -25.09
CA GLN A 575 -33.16 2.79 -25.79
C GLN A 575 -33.51 4.26 -25.60
N PRO A 576 -34.79 4.69 -25.61
CA PRO A 576 -35.15 6.08 -25.30
C PRO A 576 -34.70 6.51 -23.91
N ILE A 577 -34.86 5.64 -22.90
CA ILE A 577 -34.47 5.92 -21.51
C ILE A 577 -32.94 6.05 -21.40
N LEU A 578 -32.20 5.15 -22.03
CA LEU A 578 -30.73 5.20 -22.07
C LEU A 578 -30.22 6.43 -22.82
N SER A 579 -30.87 6.78 -23.93
CA SER A 579 -30.54 7.97 -24.72
C SER A 579 -30.88 9.26 -23.98
N GLU A 580 -31.98 9.31 -23.23
CA GLU A 580 -32.33 10.42 -22.35
C GLU A 580 -31.33 10.52 -21.18
N ARG A 581 -30.92 9.41 -20.59
CA ARG A 581 -29.88 9.38 -19.55
C ARG A 581 -28.54 9.86 -20.09
N GLY A 582 -28.15 9.42 -21.29
CA GLY A 582 -26.96 9.89 -21.99
C GLY A 582 -27.01 11.40 -22.24
N ARG A 583 -28.13 11.90 -22.79
CA ARG A 583 -28.34 13.35 -22.99
C ARG A 583 -28.38 14.14 -21.69
N TRP A 584 -28.92 13.59 -20.62
CA TRP A 584 -28.91 14.21 -19.29
C TRP A 584 -27.48 14.32 -18.76
N MET A 585 -26.67 13.27 -18.90
CA MET A 585 -25.23 13.31 -18.55
C MET A 585 -24.46 14.31 -19.42
N GLU A 586 -24.75 14.36 -20.72
CA GLU A 586 -24.17 15.33 -21.66
C GLU A 586 -24.60 16.77 -21.35
N SER A 587 -25.86 16.99 -20.96
CA SER A 587 -26.37 18.30 -20.54
C SER A 587 -25.72 18.77 -19.24
N ARG A 588 -25.39 17.84 -18.34
CA ARG A 588 -24.63 18.13 -17.12
C ARG A 588 -23.21 18.61 -17.40
N ARG A 589 -22.62 18.23 -18.55
CA ARG A 589 -21.32 18.74 -19.01
C ARG A 589 -21.40 20.17 -19.56
N LYS A 590 -22.58 20.64 -19.95
CA LYS A 590 -22.82 21.96 -20.57
C LYS A 590 -23.47 22.96 -19.61
N LEU A 591 -23.53 22.65 -18.32
CA LEU A 591 -24.08 23.57 -17.33
C LEU A 591 -23.14 24.77 -17.17
N ALA A 592 -23.73 25.97 -17.14
CA ALA A 592 -23.00 27.21 -16.97
C ALA A 592 -22.26 27.24 -15.61
N ALA A 593 -21.18 28.01 -15.55
CA ALA A 593 -20.26 28.07 -14.40
C ALA A 593 -20.95 28.43 -13.06
N ASP A 594 -22.11 29.07 -13.11
CA ASP A 594 -22.96 29.48 -12.00
C ASP A 594 -23.93 28.39 -11.50
N HIS A 595 -24.07 27.26 -12.22
CA HIS A 595 -24.89 26.13 -11.77
C HIS A 595 -24.31 25.44 -10.51
N TYR A 596 -23.01 25.56 -10.28
CA TYR A 596 -22.34 24.93 -9.14
C TYR A 596 -22.22 25.93 -7.99
N SER A 597 -22.86 25.60 -6.85
CA SER A 597 -22.99 26.49 -5.69
C SER A 597 -21.67 26.76 -4.96
N SER A 598 -20.59 26.06 -5.31
CA SER A 598 -19.26 26.31 -4.77
C SER A 598 -18.18 26.26 -5.86
N GLU A 599 -17.17 27.12 -5.72
CA GLU A 599 -15.99 27.17 -6.59
C GLU A 599 -15.29 25.80 -6.68
N ARG A 600 -15.24 25.05 -5.58
CA ARG A 600 -14.69 23.68 -5.55
C ARG A 600 -15.54 22.62 -6.24
N GLN A 601 -16.86 22.80 -6.37
CA GLN A 601 -17.68 21.92 -7.21
C GLN A 601 -17.46 22.23 -8.70
N ARG A 602 -17.24 23.51 -9.02
CA ARG A 602 -16.83 23.99 -10.34
C ARG A 602 -15.50 23.34 -10.73
N ASP A 603 -14.48 23.48 -9.90
CA ASP A 603 -13.15 22.92 -10.16
C ASP A 603 -13.18 21.40 -10.30
N ARG A 604 -13.97 20.68 -9.50
CA ARG A 604 -14.11 19.22 -9.63
C ARG A 604 -14.86 18.78 -10.89
N ALA A 605 -15.88 19.53 -11.31
CA ALA A 605 -16.63 19.25 -12.53
C ALA A 605 -15.81 19.51 -13.79
N PHE A 606 -14.89 20.50 -13.77
CA PHE A 606 -14.08 20.87 -14.92
C PHE A 606 -12.66 20.26 -14.92
N SER A 607 -12.09 19.84 -13.77
CA SER A 607 -10.75 19.21 -13.68
C SER A 607 -10.74 17.70 -13.96
N THR A 608 -11.89 17.04 -13.98
CA THR A 608 -11.99 15.58 -14.19
C THR A 608 -11.99 15.17 -15.66
N GLY A 609 -12.07 16.10 -16.60
CA GLY A 609 -11.87 15.84 -18.03
C GLY A 609 -10.38 15.88 -18.38
N THR A 610 -9.74 14.71 -18.50
CA THR A 610 -8.36 14.63 -19.02
C THR A 610 -8.35 14.88 -20.52
N THR A 611 -8.23 16.15 -20.91
CA THR A 611 -8.00 16.49 -22.32
C THR A 611 -6.62 15.97 -22.71
N THR A 612 -6.58 15.14 -23.75
CA THR A 612 -5.38 14.42 -24.17
C THR A 612 -5.04 14.84 -25.60
N TYR A 613 -3.85 15.39 -25.80
CA TYR A 613 -3.37 15.85 -27.10
C TYR A 613 -2.39 14.83 -27.67
N TYR A 614 -2.51 14.53 -28.96
CA TYR A 614 -1.58 13.68 -29.68
C TYR A 614 -0.75 14.56 -30.62
N ASN A 615 0.57 14.45 -30.56
CA ASN A 615 1.49 15.11 -31.47
C ASN A 615 2.55 14.12 -31.95
N THR A 616 3.33 14.47 -32.97
CA THR A 616 4.47 13.69 -33.45
C THR A 616 5.74 14.52 -33.40
N ILE A 617 6.81 13.99 -32.83
CA ILE A 617 8.15 14.58 -32.87
C ILE A 617 8.98 13.75 -33.84
N HIS A 618 9.28 14.28 -35.03
CA HIS A 618 9.97 13.53 -36.09
C HIS A 618 9.37 12.13 -36.30
N ASP A 619 8.04 12.07 -36.50
CA ASP A 619 7.24 10.84 -36.69
C ASP A 619 7.13 9.91 -35.46
N ILE A 620 7.66 10.30 -34.30
CA ILE A 620 7.51 9.57 -33.04
C ILE A 620 6.25 10.09 -32.32
N PRO A 621 5.24 9.23 -32.04
CA PRO A 621 4.02 9.66 -31.38
C PRO A 621 4.25 10.05 -29.92
N VAL A 622 3.73 11.22 -29.56
CA VAL A 622 3.79 11.80 -28.22
C VAL A 622 2.37 12.08 -27.71
N LEU A 623 2.07 11.54 -26.54
CA LEU A 623 0.84 11.79 -25.81
C LEU A 623 1.08 12.89 -24.80
N ILE A 624 0.32 13.98 -24.84
CA ILE A 624 0.42 15.09 -23.87
C ILE A 624 -0.88 15.13 -23.08
N ARG A 625 -0.77 15.05 -21.76
CA ARG A 625 -1.91 15.16 -20.84
C ARG A 625 -2.07 16.59 -20.35
N SER A 626 -3.31 16.95 -20.01
CA SER A 626 -3.65 18.24 -19.38
C SER A 626 -2.91 18.52 -18.06
N ASP A 627 -2.38 17.49 -17.39
CA ASP A 627 -1.55 17.62 -16.17
C ASP A 627 -0.07 17.92 -16.44
N GLY A 628 0.30 18.14 -17.71
CA GLY A 628 1.65 18.46 -18.16
C GLY A 628 2.59 17.26 -18.31
N ARG A 629 2.09 16.03 -18.11
CA ARG A 629 2.87 14.83 -18.43
C ARG A 629 2.82 14.57 -19.92
N PHE A 630 3.94 14.12 -20.47
CA PHE A 630 3.95 13.60 -21.81
C PHE A 630 4.66 12.25 -21.92
N TYR A 631 4.15 11.42 -22.82
CA TYR A 631 4.60 10.05 -23.06
C TYR A 631 5.11 9.96 -24.48
N VAL A 632 6.37 9.58 -24.64
CA VAL A 632 6.98 9.31 -25.95
C VAL A 632 6.99 7.81 -26.17
N TYR A 633 6.34 7.35 -27.24
CA TYR A 633 6.32 5.95 -27.61
C TYR A 633 7.30 5.71 -28.75
N TYR A 634 8.37 4.97 -28.48
CA TYR A 634 9.38 4.65 -29.48
C TYR A 634 9.41 3.14 -29.73
N GLN A 635 9.46 2.74 -31.00
CA GLN A 635 9.74 1.36 -31.39
C GLN A 635 11.10 1.34 -32.07
N ASP A 636 12.04 0.57 -31.52
CA ASP A 636 13.36 0.42 -32.10
C ASP A 636 13.25 -0.30 -33.45
N PRO A 637 13.67 0.33 -34.57
CA PRO A 637 13.59 -0.30 -35.88
C PRO A 637 14.54 -1.49 -36.04
N GLY A 638 15.60 -1.59 -35.24
CA GLY A 638 16.56 -2.71 -35.31
C GLY A 638 16.09 -3.94 -34.54
N THR A 639 15.54 -3.76 -33.35
CA THR A 639 15.14 -4.87 -32.46
C THR A 639 13.63 -5.14 -32.46
N GLY A 640 12.81 -4.19 -32.91
CA GLY A 640 11.35 -4.24 -32.82
C GLY A 640 10.80 -3.97 -31.41
N ASN A 641 11.67 -3.80 -30.41
CA ASN A 641 11.29 -3.55 -29.01
C ASN A 641 10.60 -2.20 -28.87
N ARG A 642 9.56 -2.15 -28.02
CA ARG A 642 8.80 -0.94 -27.74
C ARG A 642 9.22 -0.35 -26.39
N TYR A 643 9.51 0.94 -26.40
CA TYR A 643 9.88 1.72 -25.23
C TYR A 643 8.86 2.84 -25.04
N THR A 644 8.41 3.03 -23.80
CA THR A 644 7.56 4.16 -23.41
C THR A 644 8.31 5.01 -22.42
N TYR A 645 8.63 6.24 -22.80
CA TYR A 645 9.28 7.21 -21.93
C TYR A 645 8.22 8.14 -21.36
N THR A 646 8.16 8.24 -20.03
CA THR A 646 7.29 9.20 -19.34
C THR A 646 8.13 10.36 -18.87
N MET A 647 7.80 11.58 -19.31
CA MET A 647 8.46 12.79 -18.86
C MET A 647 7.47 13.72 -18.18
N HIS A 648 7.92 14.31 -17.07
CA HIS A 648 7.16 15.24 -16.27
C HIS A 648 7.65 16.65 -16.56
N HIS A 649 6.81 17.48 -17.19
CA HIS A 649 7.15 18.89 -17.37
C HIS A 649 6.02 19.76 -16.83
N LYS A 650 6.32 20.56 -15.81
CA LYS A 650 5.37 21.47 -15.15
C LYS A 650 5.21 22.77 -15.95
N ALA A 651 5.01 22.69 -17.27
CA ALA A 651 4.56 23.83 -18.04
C ALA A 651 3.03 23.92 -17.91
N ALA A 652 2.51 25.06 -17.46
CA ALA A 652 1.07 25.28 -17.43
C ALA A 652 0.52 25.30 -18.87
N PHE A 653 -0.25 24.29 -19.22
CA PHE A 653 -1.05 24.27 -20.45
C PHE A 653 -2.31 25.09 -20.16
N SER A 654 -2.41 26.31 -20.70
CA SER A 654 -3.65 27.08 -20.61
C SER A 654 -4.71 26.41 -21.47
N SER A 655 -5.94 26.30 -20.96
CA SER A 655 -7.08 25.63 -21.61
C SER A 655 -7.61 26.34 -22.88
N GLU A 656 -7.07 27.49 -23.27
CA GLU A 656 -7.55 28.27 -24.41
C GLU A 656 -6.66 28.10 -25.65
N GLY A 657 -7.12 27.26 -26.58
CA GLY A 657 -7.10 27.48 -28.03
C GLY A 657 -5.78 27.53 -28.81
N ALA A 658 -4.61 27.69 -28.18
CA ALA A 658 -3.34 27.76 -28.91
C ALA A 658 -2.73 26.37 -29.13
N GLU A 659 -2.53 25.96 -30.38
CA GLU A 659 -1.83 24.72 -30.71
C GLU A 659 -0.34 24.86 -30.30
N ARG A 660 0.13 24.00 -29.39
CA ARG A 660 1.53 24.02 -28.92
C ARG A 660 2.26 22.79 -29.45
N ARG A 661 3.51 22.94 -29.86
CA ARG A 661 4.34 21.87 -30.40
C ARG A 661 5.57 21.65 -29.53
N LEU A 662 5.94 20.38 -29.32
CA LEU A 662 7.22 20.05 -28.71
C LEU A 662 8.26 19.97 -29.84
N VAL A 663 9.34 20.71 -29.72
CA VAL A 663 10.45 20.73 -30.68
C VAL A 663 11.74 20.27 -30.01
N VAL A 664 12.50 19.47 -30.74
CA VAL A 664 13.88 19.12 -30.39
C VAL A 664 14.77 20.29 -30.81
N THR A 665 15.54 20.81 -29.88
CA THR A 665 16.51 21.89 -30.12
C THR A 665 17.93 21.34 -29.97
N GLU A 666 18.95 22.14 -30.28
CA GLU A 666 20.35 21.70 -30.14
C GLU A 666 20.74 21.31 -28.71
N THR A 667 20.09 21.91 -27.70
CA THR A 667 20.48 21.81 -26.30
C THR A 667 19.50 20.99 -25.44
N GLY A 668 18.31 20.65 -25.95
CA GLY A 668 17.19 20.17 -25.13
C GLY A 668 15.84 20.03 -25.85
N LEU A 669 14.79 19.66 -25.10
CA LEU A 669 13.40 19.73 -25.57
C LEU A 669 12.79 21.07 -25.17
N ALA A 670 12.03 21.68 -26.07
CA ALA A 670 11.32 22.94 -25.82
C ALA A 670 9.87 22.89 -26.33
N VAL A 671 9.00 23.68 -25.70
CA VAL A 671 7.62 23.89 -26.16
C VAL A 671 7.53 25.22 -26.90
N VAL A 672 7.03 25.18 -28.14
CA VAL A 672 6.79 26.36 -28.97
C VAL A 672 5.30 26.50 -29.29
N ASN A 673 4.85 27.72 -29.58
CA ASN A 673 3.51 27.98 -30.09
C ASN A 673 3.42 27.69 -31.61
N GLU A 674 2.25 27.95 -32.20
CA GLU A 674 2.00 27.79 -33.65
C GLU A 674 3.00 28.55 -34.53
N GLU A 675 3.48 29.72 -34.07
CA GLU A 675 4.44 30.56 -34.78
C GLU A 675 5.89 30.13 -34.58
N GLY A 676 6.14 29.04 -33.84
CA GLY A 676 7.49 28.54 -33.53
C GLY A 676 8.20 29.35 -32.43
N GLN A 677 7.50 30.23 -31.73
CA GLN A 677 8.05 31.02 -30.63
C GLN A 677 8.04 30.23 -29.33
N TYR A 678 9.13 30.33 -28.56
CA TYR A 678 9.21 29.71 -27.23
C TYR A 678 8.20 30.32 -26.28
N ILE A 679 7.43 29.47 -25.60
CA ILE A 679 6.39 29.92 -24.68
C ILE A 679 7.01 30.09 -23.28
N PRO A 680 7.04 31.30 -22.69
CA PRO A 680 7.59 31.53 -21.35
C PRO A 680 6.79 30.78 -20.26
N SER A 681 7.48 30.04 -19.38
CA SER A 681 6.90 29.49 -18.15
C SER A 681 6.61 30.62 -17.16
N ALA A 682 5.62 30.42 -16.28
CA ALA A 682 5.29 31.33 -15.19
C ALA A 682 6.46 31.58 -14.21
N LYS A 683 7.53 30.76 -14.26
CA LYS A 683 8.76 30.93 -13.46
C LYS A 683 9.98 31.43 -14.26
N GLY A 684 9.77 31.97 -15.46
CA GLY A 684 10.83 32.56 -16.30
C GLY A 684 11.36 31.64 -17.41
N ILE A 685 12.12 32.22 -18.34
CA ILE A 685 12.52 31.62 -19.63
C ILE A 685 13.45 30.40 -19.47
N ALA A 686 14.29 30.36 -18.42
CA ALA A 686 15.34 29.37 -18.26
C ALA A 686 14.85 27.92 -17.97
N GLN A 687 13.61 27.74 -17.51
CA GLN A 687 13.05 26.41 -17.19
C GLN A 687 12.15 25.80 -18.30
N ASN A 688 11.97 26.50 -19.42
CA ASN A 688 11.27 25.94 -20.60
C ASN A 688 12.13 25.01 -21.45
N PHE A 689 13.37 24.87 -20.99
CA PHE A 689 14.44 24.26 -21.70
C PHE A 689 14.91 23.09 -20.87
N MET A 690 14.52 21.88 -21.24
CA MET A 690 15.05 20.70 -20.56
C MET A 690 16.39 20.38 -21.17
N GLY A 691 17.46 20.78 -20.49
CA GLY A 691 18.82 20.49 -20.91
C GLY A 691 19.07 18.99 -20.96
N TYR A 692 19.85 18.52 -21.94
CA TYR A 692 20.19 17.10 -22.09
C TYR A 692 20.70 16.43 -20.80
N THR A 693 21.42 17.19 -19.97
CA THR A 693 21.97 16.74 -18.67
C THR A 693 20.91 16.50 -17.59
N GLU A 694 19.70 17.04 -17.78
CA GLU A 694 18.61 16.97 -16.81
C GLU A 694 17.64 15.82 -17.09
N ILE A 695 17.83 15.08 -18.18
CA ILE A 695 17.01 13.90 -18.51
C ILE A 695 17.61 12.69 -17.78
N PRO A 696 16.95 12.13 -16.76
CA PRO A 696 17.46 10.96 -16.05
C PRO A 696 17.40 9.73 -16.97
N PHE A 697 18.54 9.38 -17.57
CA PHE A 697 18.68 8.14 -18.32
C PHE A 697 18.76 6.96 -17.34
N LYS A 698 17.67 6.21 -17.16
CA LYS A 698 17.80 4.81 -16.72
C LYS A 698 18.57 4.03 -17.81
N THR A 699 19.07 2.85 -17.47
CA THR A 699 20.06 1.99 -18.18
C THR A 699 19.93 1.80 -19.71
N ASP A 700 18.89 2.32 -20.37
CA ASP A 700 18.65 2.29 -21.82
C ASP A 700 18.63 3.69 -22.49
N GLY A 701 19.40 4.66 -21.96
CA GLY A 701 19.49 6.03 -22.50
C GLY A 701 20.01 6.17 -23.94
N HIS A 702 20.51 5.07 -24.54
CA HIS A 702 20.99 5.03 -25.92
C HIS A 702 19.90 5.31 -26.97
N VAL A 703 18.64 5.01 -26.67
CA VAL A 703 17.53 5.11 -27.63
C VAL A 703 17.08 6.55 -27.86
N LEU A 704 16.88 7.33 -26.80
CA LEU A 704 16.60 8.77 -26.88
C LEU A 704 17.77 9.53 -27.53
N LYS A 705 19.01 9.10 -27.24
CA LYS A 705 20.22 9.59 -27.89
C LYS A 705 20.25 9.28 -29.40
N GLN A 706 19.86 8.08 -29.82
CA GLN A 706 19.79 7.73 -31.25
C GLN A 706 18.69 8.51 -31.99
N ALA A 707 17.52 8.70 -31.38
CA ALA A 707 16.46 9.55 -31.93
C ALA A 707 16.94 11.00 -32.07
N TRP A 708 17.71 11.48 -31.09
CA TRP A 708 18.33 12.80 -31.09
C TRP A 708 19.40 12.97 -32.18
N GLU A 709 20.32 12.02 -32.30
CA GLU A 709 21.39 12.03 -33.32
C GLU A 709 20.83 12.00 -34.74
N ARG A 710 19.69 11.35 -34.96
CA ARG A 710 18.96 11.36 -36.24
C ARG A 710 18.24 12.68 -36.53
N ALA A 711 17.83 13.43 -35.51
CA ALA A 711 17.11 14.69 -35.65
C ALA A 711 18.03 15.89 -35.95
N ARG A 712 19.36 15.76 -35.77
CA ARG A 712 20.32 16.83 -36.05
C ARG A 712 20.46 17.08 -37.56
N PRO A 713 20.21 18.31 -38.05
CA PRO A 713 20.58 18.69 -39.40
C PRO A 713 22.11 18.93 -39.45
N GLY A 714 22.86 17.92 -39.87
CA GLY A 714 24.27 18.03 -40.27
C GLY A 714 25.31 17.58 -39.24
N GLY A 715 26.07 16.54 -39.60
CA GLY A 715 27.50 16.45 -39.30
C GLY A 715 27.91 15.67 -38.04
N ASN A 716 28.61 14.56 -38.28
CA ASN A 716 29.42 13.83 -37.29
C ASN A 716 30.38 14.76 -36.54
N VAL A 717 30.29 14.78 -35.21
CA VAL A 717 31.36 15.30 -34.34
C VAL A 717 31.76 14.18 -33.39
N SER A 718 32.97 13.65 -33.56
CA SER A 718 33.58 12.69 -32.65
C SER A 718 34.05 13.42 -31.39
N LEU A 719 33.51 13.06 -30.22
CA LEU A 719 34.04 13.48 -28.93
C LEU A 719 34.99 12.39 -28.40
N SER A 720 36.29 12.71 -28.37
CA SER A 720 37.31 11.91 -27.70
C SER A 720 37.16 12.02 -26.18
N VAL A 721 37.12 10.88 -25.50
CA VAL A 721 37.16 10.78 -24.04
C VAL A 721 38.58 11.08 -23.56
N GLY A 722 38.74 12.09 -22.70
CA GLY A 722 40.03 12.44 -22.09
C GLY A 722 39.88 13.00 -20.68
N GLY A 723 40.26 12.18 -19.70
CA GLY A 723 41.18 12.57 -18.62
C GLY A 723 40.72 13.54 -17.55
N SER A 724 40.38 12.95 -16.40
CA SER A 724 40.54 13.42 -15.02
C SER A 724 41.44 14.65 -14.78
N ALA A 725 40.91 15.66 -14.09
CA ALA A 725 41.70 16.70 -13.44
C ALA A 725 41.59 16.56 -11.91
N SER A 726 42.67 16.07 -11.29
CA SER A 726 42.92 16.17 -9.86
C SER A 726 43.73 17.43 -9.57
N VAL A 727 43.21 18.26 -8.66
CA VAL A 727 43.88 19.42 -8.07
C VAL A 727 44.91 18.93 -7.04
N VAL A 728 46.20 19.13 -7.29
CA VAL A 728 47.24 19.14 -6.25
C VAL A 728 48.27 20.22 -6.58
N ASN A 729 48.44 21.15 -5.64
CA ASN A 729 49.49 22.17 -5.62
C ASN A 729 50.88 21.52 -5.51
N ALA A 730 51.84 22.00 -6.30
CA ALA A 730 53.26 21.75 -6.06
C ALA A 730 54.07 23.02 -6.31
N GLU A 731 54.69 23.51 -5.23
CA GLU A 731 55.79 24.46 -5.25
C GLU A 731 57.11 23.74 -5.61
N ALA A 732 58.06 24.56 -6.06
CA ALA A 732 59.29 24.19 -6.75
C ALA A 732 60.39 23.55 -5.88
N GLY A 733 61.21 22.73 -6.52
CA GLY A 733 62.55 22.35 -6.06
C GLY A 733 63.26 21.44 -7.07
N PRO A 734 64.45 21.81 -7.59
CA PRO A 734 65.20 20.97 -8.53
C PRO A 734 66.35 20.22 -7.83
N SER A 735 66.54 18.93 -8.11
CA SER A 735 67.89 18.33 -8.19
C SER A 735 67.87 16.87 -8.66
N GLN A 736 68.62 16.65 -9.74
CA GLN A 736 69.61 15.57 -9.97
C GLN A 736 69.23 14.08 -10.07
N THR A 737 69.57 13.58 -11.27
CA THR A 737 70.41 12.41 -11.61
C THR A 737 69.86 10.98 -11.52
N ALA A 738 69.98 10.35 -12.71
CA ALA A 738 70.60 9.05 -12.99
C ALA A 738 69.70 7.79 -13.06
N ASP A 739 69.74 7.25 -14.28
CA ASP A 739 70.02 5.84 -14.61
C ASP A 739 68.92 4.76 -14.58
N THR A 740 68.65 4.33 -15.83
CA THR A 740 68.62 2.94 -16.37
C THR A 740 67.46 1.96 -16.11
N GLU A 741 67.08 1.37 -17.26
CA GLU A 741 66.58 0.01 -17.54
C GLU A 741 65.14 -0.33 -17.07
N GLU A 742 64.20 -0.58 -18.00
CA GLU A 742 63.90 -1.89 -18.64
C GLU A 742 63.57 -2.94 -17.57
N VAL A 743 62.35 -3.47 -17.43
CA VAL A 743 61.78 -4.57 -18.22
C VAL A 743 60.30 -4.78 -17.81
N VAL A 744 59.47 -5.01 -18.83
CA VAL A 744 58.25 -5.85 -18.95
C VAL A 744 57.78 -6.65 -17.71
N GLU A 745 56.54 -6.39 -17.24
CA GLU A 745 55.35 -7.26 -17.39
C GLU A 745 54.06 -6.48 -17.10
#